data_AF-A0ABD5X5D5-F1
#
_entry.id   AF-A0ABD5X5D5-F1
#
_cell.length_a   1.000
_cell.length_b   1.000
_cell.length_c   1.000
_cell.angle_alpha   90.00
_cell.angle_beta   90.00
_cell.angle_gamma   90.00
#
_symmetry.space_group_name_H-M   'P 1'
#
loop_
_entity.id
_entity.type
_entity.pdbx_description
1 polymer ?
#
loop_
_entity_poly.entity_id
_entity_poly.type
_entity_poly.pdbx_seq_one_letter_code
_entity_poly.pdbx_strand_id
1 'polypeptide(L)'
;MSRSPLEQIRELSDVEPAEDETIREYVIRVAEEHDIEPATLEAGLSYVTEYHFSDDAPEDDRGFETFLGQLREPTGSPGSPTEHTETSDAPGTPRSDGTSPSVGVSDSDTGDTQPETDQPTTTEASSTEQSGSAAELTASEPSHSPGERGPSVVGLPGGSDTGTTTGFKTGIQGKEPRKLLVRFLIVVATAPVIGWMLSRAWVPGNTIYQEGRNLLAQVTGVPGQEAAQLFALGMFGLYLGMLVLFTLDVKKRVQAMLLWLGTGLGVAAVAVSGWVIPNLELTQLNVLGFVLGVVAGVIVELDQLRAIDRSRSSFRRPTLSNGELPEFRYAAWLLFAVLVAVVMATLGQVILAGSVTVVDPIASLIFLGMLFGFVRYESETNYITLGPERSGKSMLMLGLCLELLRDGDTHPKPNDYLQNGLERTSNLQSGQAKWPIPSTSHDELRAASFEVISGYYFPRRLGLTALDYAGQHLSRIADLISRGETDSEGNSVPEQVVDWVVDADTLLFILDVERLVYPEEFHEGEHDEGAVSWGLEHYTTITEGIEPDETILVASKCDILIDQGYVDAPRAYDSYAEFREAVTDHLTARPDVQELLATTGESTIRPVYYVTEQRDGQYRPYLDEDGNLVPVGYDQLVGEMRGRQ
;
A
#
# COMPACT_ATOMS: atom_id res chain seq x y z
N MET A 1 -24.58 24.22 -10.76
CA MET A 1 -23.57 23.90 -9.74
C MET A 1 -22.98 25.22 -9.31
N SER A 2 -22.99 25.51 -8.02
CA SER A 2 -22.24 26.66 -7.47
C SER A 2 -20.75 26.48 -7.79
N ARG A 3 -20.06 27.57 -8.08
CA ARG A 3 -18.59 27.56 -8.26
C ARG A 3 -17.94 27.14 -6.94
N SER A 4 -16.85 26.39 -7.01
CA SER A 4 -16.12 26.03 -5.79
C SER A 4 -15.58 27.29 -5.10
N PRO A 5 -15.41 27.29 -3.77
CA PRO A 5 -14.83 28.42 -3.04
C PRO A 5 -13.49 28.89 -3.63
N LEU A 6 -12.64 27.94 -4.07
CA LEU A 6 -11.36 28.24 -4.71
C LEU A 6 -11.50 28.93 -6.07
N GLU A 7 -12.49 28.55 -6.89
CA GLU A 7 -12.78 29.24 -8.14
C GLU A 7 -13.27 30.66 -7.90
N GLN A 8 -14.06 30.88 -6.84
CA GLN A 8 -14.55 32.21 -6.47
C GLN A 8 -13.40 33.10 -5.97
N ILE A 9 -12.47 32.57 -5.18
CA ILE A 9 -11.26 33.29 -4.76
C ILE A 9 -10.39 33.65 -5.96
N ARG A 10 -10.12 32.69 -6.87
CA ARG A 10 -9.33 32.90 -8.10
C ARG A 10 -9.93 33.92 -9.06
N GLU A 11 -11.24 34.07 -9.06
CA GLU A 11 -11.92 35.06 -9.92
C GLU A 11 -11.83 36.48 -9.35
N LEU A 12 -11.72 36.60 -8.03
CA LEU A 12 -11.70 37.88 -7.32
C LEU A 12 -10.28 38.36 -6.97
N SER A 13 -9.30 37.45 -6.99
CA SER A 13 -7.90 37.73 -6.73
C SER A 13 -7.07 37.56 -8.01
N ASP A 14 -6.06 38.41 -8.20
CA ASP A 14 -5.04 38.27 -9.24
C ASP A 14 -3.89 37.33 -8.84
N VAL A 15 -3.98 36.72 -7.66
CA VAL A 15 -3.00 35.77 -7.14
C VAL A 15 -3.28 34.37 -7.71
N GLU A 16 -2.38 33.91 -8.57
CA GLU A 16 -2.40 32.52 -9.05
C GLU A 16 -1.79 31.57 -8.00
N PRO A 17 -2.39 30.39 -7.76
CA PRO A 17 -1.84 29.38 -6.85
C PRO A 17 -0.54 28.80 -7.41
N ALA A 18 0.46 28.62 -6.55
CA ALA A 18 1.69 27.96 -6.96
C ALA A 18 1.49 26.43 -7.05
N GLU A 19 2.26 25.77 -7.92
CA GLU A 19 2.12 24.31 -8.17
C GLU A 19 2.24 23.46 -6.90
N ASP A 20 3.02 23.92 -5.91
CA ASP A 20 3.32 23.19 -4.67
C ASP A 20 2.58 23.73 -3.43
N GLU A 21 1.66 24.68 -3.61
CA GLU A 21 0.99 25.38 -2.50
C GLU A 21 -0.28 24.66 -2.05
N THR A 22 -0.43 24.46 -0.75
CA THR A 22 -1.67 23.91 -0.19
C THR A 22 -2.82 24.91 -0.31
N ILE A 23 -4.07 24.43 -0.30
CA ILE A 23 -5.27 25.30 -0.34
C ILE A 23 -5.22 26.37 0.77
N ARG A 24 -4.79 25.99 1.97
CA ARG A 24 -4.64 26.90 3.11
C ARG A 24 -3.58 27.97 2.84
N GLU A 25 -2.40 27.58 2.38
CA GLU A 25 -1.31 28.52 2.06
C GLU A 25 -1.74 29.50 0.96
N TYR A 26 -2.44 29.00 -0.07
CA TYR A 26 -2.99 29.83 -1.14
C TYR A 26 -3.95 30.90 -0.61
N VAL A 27 -4.90 30.50 0.24
CA VAL A 27 -5.88 31.43 0.83
C VAL A 27 -5.21 32.44 1.77
N ILE A 28 -4.21 32.01 2.55
CA ILE A 28 -3.42 32.92 3.40
C ILE A 28 -2.66 33.95 2.53
N ARG A 29 -2.00 33.51 1.47
CA ARG A 29 -1.25 34.39 0.58
C ARG A 29 -2.16 35.40 -0.12
N VAL A 30 -3.32 34.95 -0.61
CA VAL A 30 -4.37 35.82 -1.16
C VAL A 30 -4.81 36.85 -0.11
N ALA A 31 -5.01 36.43 1.14
CA ALA A 31 -5.45 37.33 2.20
C ALA A 31 -4.39 38.37 2.58
N GLU A 32 -3.12 37.98 2.62
CA GLU A 32 -1.99 38.89 2.85
C GLU A 32 -1.85 39.93 1.74
N GLU A 33 -2.03 39.53 0.48
CA GLU A 33 -1.89 40.43 -0.68
C GLU A 33 -3.05 41.44 -0.80
N HIS A 34 -4.22 41.10 -0.24
CA HIS A 34 -5.39 41.96 -0.22
C HIS A 34 -5.65 42.64 1.14
N ASP A 35 -4.69 42.60 2.08
CA ASP A 35 -4.81 43.19 3.43
C ASP A 35 -6.10 42.76 4.17
N ILE A 36 -6.53 41.50 4.03
CA ILE A 36 -7.75 40.98 4.63
C ILE A 36 -7.61 40.92 6.16
N GLU A 37 -8.64 41.35 6.89
CA GLU A 37 -8.61 41.33 8.36
C GLU A 37 -8.43 39.89 8.89
N PRO A 38 -7.59 39.65 9.92
CA PRO A 38 -7.29 38.29 10.40
C PRO A 38 -8.52 37.47 10.80
N ALA A 39 -9.52 38.09 11.40
CA ALA A 39 -10.78 37.42 11.77
C ALA A 39 -11.60 36.98 10.54
N THR A 40 -11.51 37.72 9.44
CA THR A 40 -12.15 37.39 8.16
C THR A 40 -11.39 36.30 7.42
N LEU A 41 -10.05 36.32 7.48
CA LEU A 41 -9.20 35.23 6.98
C LEU A 41 -9.51 33.90 7.68
N GLU A 42 -9.60 33.89 9.01
CA GLU A 42 -9.91 32.68 9.77
C GLU A 42 -11.27 32.09 9.37
N ALA A 43 -12.29 32.92 9.22
CA ALA A 43 -13.61 32.51 8.76
C ALA A 43 -13.58 31.97 7.30
N GLY A 44 -12.82 32.62 6.42
CA GLY A 44 -12.63 32.15 5.04
C GLY A 44 -11.90 30.81 4.97
N LEU A 45 -10.84 30.62 5.76
CA LEU A 45 -10.10 29.37 5.87
C LEU A 45 -10.97 28.23 6.40
N SER A 46 -11.76 28.47 7.44
CA SER A 46 -12.68 27.48 8.00
C SER A 46 -13.65 26.98 6.92
N TYR A 47 -14.28 27.91 6.18
CA TYR A 47 -15.24 27.55 5.14
C TYR A 47 -14.62 26.78 3.97
N VAL A 48 -13.45 27.24 3.48
CA VAL A 48 -12.74 26.56 2.37
C VAL A 48 -12.27 25.17 2.79
N THR A 49 -11.82 25.01 4.03
CA THR A 49 -11.39 23.72 4.58
C THR A 49 -12.58 22.77 4.70
N GLU A 50 -13.66 23.21 5.33
CA GLU A 50 -14.88 22.41 5.49
C GLU A 50 -15.46 21.98 4.13
N TYR A 51 -15.53 22.90 3.15
CA TYR A 51 -15.98 22.58 1.80
C TYR A 51 -15.07 21.55 1.09
N HIS A 52 -13.76 21.56 1.37
CA HIS A 52 -12.83 20.62 0.71
C HIS A 52 -12.87 19.21 1.29
N PHE A 53 -13.22 19.09 2.58
CA PHE A 53 -13.26 17.81 3.29
C PHE A 53 -14.68 17.26 3.52
N SER A 54 -15.72 17.99 3.13
CA SER A 54 -17.13 17.58 3.21
C SER A 54 -17.71 17.31 1.81
N ASP A 55 -18.58 16.32 1.70
CA ASP A 55 -19.37 16.05 0.49
C ASP A 55 -20.46 17.13 0.24
N ASP A 56 -20.83 17.88 1.28
CA ASP A 56 -21.83 18.94 1.27
C ASP A 56 -21.21 20.31 1.59
N ALA A 57 -21.73 21.38 0.97
CA ALA A 57 -21.29 22.74 1.25
C ALA A 57 -21.65 23.18 2.69
N PRO A 58 -20.78 23.91 3.40
CA PRO A 58 -21.07 24.38 4.76
C PRO A 58 -22.35 25.23 4.81
N GLU A 59 -23.16 25.04 5.87
CA GLU A 59 -24.44 25.75 6.02
C GLU A 59 -24.28 27.26 6.34
N ASP A 60 -23.18 27.66 6.97
CA ASP A 60 -22.88 29.07 7.29
C ASP A 60 -21.83 29.65 6.34
N ASP A 61 -22.29 30.37 5.32
CA ASP A 61 -21.47 31.02 4.31
C ASP A 61 -21.11 32.48 4.67
N ARG A 62 -21.61 33.03 5.78
CA ARG A 62 -21.47 34.48 6.08
C ARG A 62 -20.03 34.92 6.25
N GLY A 63 -19.23 34.07 6.90
CA GLY A 63 -17.80 34.30 7.08
C GLY A 63 -17.07 34.35 5.74
N PHE A 64 -17.41 33.43 4.85
CA PHE A 64 -16.83 33.34 3.52
C PHE A 64 -17.29 34.47 2.59
N GLU A 65 -18.57 34.85 2.61
CA GLU A 65 -19.08 36.01 1.86
C GLU A 65 -18.44 37.32 2.33
N THR A 66 -18.13 37.45 3.63
CA THR A 66 -17.37 38.59 4.16
C THR A 66 -15.93 38.59 3.62
N PHE A 67 -15.30 37.42 3.55
CA PHE A 67 -13.97 37.23 2.96
C PHE A 67 -13.95 37.61 1.46
N LEU A 68 -14.90 37.11 0.67
CA LEU A 68 -15.05 37.50 -0.75
C LEU A 68 -15.39 38.98 -0.92
N GLY A 69 -16.13 39.56 0.03
CA GLY A 69 -16.46 40.98 0.06
C GLY A 69 -15.21 41.86 0.19
N GLN A 70 -14.32 41.54 1.13
CA GLN A 70 -13.06 42.27 1.30
C GLN A 70 -12.12 42.08 0.10
N LEU A 71 -12.10 40.91 -0.55
CA LEU A 71 -11.35 40.72 -1.81
C LEU A 71 -11.85 41.61 -2.96
N ARG A 72 -13.15 41.93 -3.00
CA ARG A 72 -13.76 42.79 -4.02
C ARG A 72 -13.51 44.27 -3.81
N GLU A 73 -13.26 44.70 -2.58
CA GLU A 73 -12.99 46.11 -2.28
C GLU A 73 -11.50 46.37 -2.49
N PRO A 74 -11.08 46.98 -3.62
CA PRO A 74 -9.68 47.35 -3.78
C PRO A 74 -9.34 48.31 -2.65
N THR A 75 -8.44 47.90 -1.76
CA THR A 75 -7.93 48.75 -0.69
C THR A 75 -7.46 50.04 -1.34
N GLY A 76 -8.22 51.10 -1.07
CA GLY A 76 -8.11 52.35 -1.80
C GLY A 76 -6.68 52.85 -1.75
N SER A 77 -6.11 53.08 -2.94
CA SER A 77 -4.81 53.71 -3.15
C SER A 77 -4.59 54.84 -2.11
N PRO A 78 -3.53 54.81 -1.29
CA PRO A 78 -3.37 55.75 -0.19
C PRO A 78 -3.26 57.18 -0.73
N GLY A 79 -4.33 57.94 -0.56
CA GLY A 79 -4.47 59.31 -1.04
C GLY A 79 -3.62 60.31 -0.28
N SER A 80 -3.02 61.21 -1.06
CA SER A 80 -2.28 62.42 -0.66
C SER A 80 -3.02 63.32 0.35
N PRO A 81 -2.29 64.14 1.15
CA PRO A 81 -2.90 64.97 2.19
C PRO A 81 -3.42 66.32 1.63
N THR A 82 -4.69 66.64 1.89
CA THR A 82 -5.27 67.99 1.79
C THR A 82 -6.41 68.07 2.82
N GLU A 83 -6.23 68.84 3.90
CA GLU A 83 -6.60 70.26 4.07
C GLU A 83 -8.05 70.48 4.55
N HIS A 84 -8.16 71.24 5.63
CA HIS A 84 -9.35 71.66 6.37
C HIS A 84 -10.37 72.43 5.52
N THR A 85 -11.67 72.26 5.81
CA THR A 85 -12.74 73.30 5.98
C THR A 85 -14.03 72.56 6.39
N GLU A 86 -14.45 72.59 7.65
CA GLU A 86 -15.44 73.51 8.28
C GLU A 86 -16.89 73.51 7.72
N THR A 87 -17.81 73.04 8.58
CA THR A 87 -19.24 73.45 8.79
C THR A 87 -20.32 73.21 7.72
N SER A 88 -21.38 72.46 8.11
CA SER A 88 -22.73 72.99 8.39
C SER A 88 -23.83 71.92 8.18
N ASP A 89 -24.57 71.67 9.27
CA ASP A 89 -26.01 71.41 9.43
C ASP A 89 -26.75 70.33 8.62
N ALA A 90 -27.41 69.46 9.41
CA ALA A 90 -28.55 68.60 9.08
C ALA A 90 -29.85 69.44 8.84
N PRO A 91 -31.08 68.87 8.72
CA PRO A 91 -31.52 67.47 8.60
C PRO A 91 -32.62 67.23 7.52
N GLY A 92 -33.00 65.97 7.27
CA GLY A 92 -34.36 65.68 6.75
C GLY A 92 -34.52 64.41 5.91
N THR A 93 -34.89 63.30 6.55
CA THR A 93 -35.84 62.29 6.02
C THR A 93 -37.27 62.89 6.00
N PRO A 94 -38.33 62.33 5.35
CA PRO A 94 -38.56 60.89 5.05
C PRO A 94 -39.37 60.56 3.76
N ARG A 95 -39.60 59.24 3.53
CA ARG A 95 -40.75 58.60 2.82
C ARG A 95 -40.92 58.90 1.32
N SER A 96 -41.56 58.09 0.48
CA SER A 96 -42.10 56.72 0.51
C SER A 96 -42.45 56.38 -0.96
N ASP A 97 -42.75 55.09 -1.17
CA ASP A 97 -43.65 54.57 -2.20
C ASP A 97 -43.23 54.60 -3.69
N GLY A 98 -43.13 53.39 -4.23
CA GLY A 98 -44.19 52.97 -5.12
C GLY A 98 -43.80 52.64 -6.57
N THR A 99 -44.18 51.42 -6.94
CA THR A 99 -44.85 51.10 -8.22
C THR A 99 -43.95 50.64 -9.38
N SER A 100 -43.92 49.32 -9.59
CA SER A 100 -43.76 48.62 -10.88
C SER A 100 -44.86 49.04 -11.90
N PRO A 101 -45.06 48.41 -13.08
CA PRO A 101 -44.18 47.71 -14.01
C PRO A 101 -44.40 48.18 -15.49
N SER A 102 -43.57 47.76 -16.45
CA SER A 102 -43.98 47.47 -17.85
C SER A 102 -42.78 46.82 -18.57
N VAL A 103 -42.86 45.59 -19.08
CA VAL A 103 -43.55 45.08 -20.30
C VAL A 103 -42.87 45.54 -21.60
N GLY A 104 -42.39 44.54 -22.35
CA GLY A 104 -41.96 44.59 -23.76
C GLY A 104 -40.99 43.42 -24.02
N VAL A 105 -41.40 42.21 -24.40
CA VAL A 105 -42.08 41.73 -25.61
C VAL A 105 -41.23 41.87 -26.89
N SER A 106 -41.12 40.71 -27.56
CA SER A 106 -40.74 40.43 -28.96
C SER A 106 -39.24 40.31 -29.24
N ASP A 107 -38.78 39.42 -30.11
CA ASP A 107 -39.28 38.20 -30.76
C ASP A 107 -38.15 37.79 -31.73
N SER A 108 -38.10 36.51 -32.11
CA SER A 108 -37.41 35.98 -33.31
C SER A 108 -35.87 36.05 -33.29
N ASP A 109 -35.10 35.15 -33.89
CA ASP A 109 -35.39 34.33 -35.05
C ASP A 109 -34.43 33.12 -35.11
N THR A 110 -34.90 32.13 -35.85
CA THR A 110 -34.34 30.83 -36.20
C THR A 110 -33.05 30.86 -37.04
N GLY A 111 -32.27 29.78 -36.99
CA GLY A 111 -31.16 29.55 -37.94
C GLY A 111 -30.38 28.26 -37.71
N ASP A 112 -30.84 27.16 -38.32
CA ASP A 112 -30.10 25.91 -38.56
C ASP A 112 -28.82 26.13 -39.39
N THR A 113 -27.70 25.44 -39.12
CA THR A 113 -27.00 24.61 -40.13
C THR A 113 -25.94 23.64 -39.56
N GLN A 114 -25.87 22.52 -40.27
CA GLN A 114 -25.12 21.25 -40.21
C GLN A 114 -23.62 21.18 -39.81
N PRO A 115 -23.11 19.94 -39.56
CA PRO A 115 -21.73 19.64 -39.17
C PRO A 115 -20.82 19.32 -40.36
N GLU A 116 -19.54 19.70 -40.26
CA GLU A 116 -18.48 19.26 -41.16
C GLU A 116 -17.56 18.23 -40.49
N THR A 117 -17.25 17.21 -41.29
CA THR A 117 -16.36 16.07 -41.03
C THR A 117 -15.10 16.35 -41.84
N ASP A 118 -13.90 16.17 -41.30
CA ASP A 118 -12.75 15.84 -42.15
C ASP A 118 -11.61 15.12 -41.43
N GLN A 119 -10.88 14.36 -42.25
CA GLN A 119 -10.04 13.19 -41.97
C GLN A 119 -8.52 13.51 -41.89
N PRO A 120 -7.63 12.52 -41.68
CA PRO A 120 -6.33 12.69 -41.04
C PRO A 120 -5.16 12.96 -42.00
N THR A 121 -4.07 13.50 -41.46
CA THR A 121 -2.80 13.66 -42.18
C THR A 121 -1.84 12.52 -41.84
N THR A 122 -1.40 11.80 -42.86
CA THR A 122 -0.31 10.82 -42.86
C THR A 122 1.03 11.54 -43.05
N THR A 123 2.10 11.09 -42.41
CA THR A 123 3.47 11.45 -42.80
C THR A 123 4.36 10.21 -42.70
N GLU A 124 4.78 9.73 -43.87
CA GLU A 124 5.85 8.76 -44.06
C GLU A 124 7.21 9.43 -43.81
N ALA A 125 8.14 8.72 -43.17
CA ALA A 125 9.57 8.99 -43.30
C ALA A 125 10.35 7.66 -43.31
N SER A 126 10.98 7.39 -44.44
CA SER A 126 11.88 6.27 -44.70
C SER A 126 13.28 6.51 -44.11
N SER A 127 13.93 5.46 -43.61
CA SER A 127 15.40 5.30 -43.63
C SER A 127 15.69 3.80 -43.60
N THR A 128 15.96 3.18 -44.75
CA THR A 128 17.27 2.96 -45.38
C THR A 128 18.24 2.16 -44.52
N GLU A 129 18.36 0.88 -44.91
CA GLU A 129 19.37 -0.09 -44.53
C GLU A 129 20.79 0.44 -44.74
N GLN A 130 21.70 0.14 -43.80
CA GLN A 130 23.10 -0.04 -44.14
C GLN A 130 23.72 -1.18 -43.34
N SER A 131 24.13 -2.20 -44.11
CA SER A 131 24.86 -3.39 -43.70
C SER A 131 26.37 -3.10 -43.69
N GLY A 132 27.08 -3.65 -42.70
CA GLY A 132 28.54 -3.71 -42.62
C GLY A 132 28.93 -4.52 -41.38
N SER A 133 29.14 -5.84 -41.51
CA SER A 133 30.37 -6.53 -41.90
C SER A 133 31.46 -6.53 -40.82
N ALA A 134 31.87 -7.75 -40.49
CA ALA A 134 32.81 -8.12 -39.46
C ALA A 134 34.26 -7.72 -39.75
N ALA A 135 35.01 -7.40 -38.70
CA ALA A 135 36.46 -7.56 -38.65
C ALA A 135 36.93 -7.78 -37.20
N GLU A 136 37.28 -9.03 -36.95
CA GLU A 136 38.37 -9.52 -36.10
C GLU A 136 39.57 -8.56 -36.03
N LEU A 137 40.13 -8.30 -34.84
CA LEU A 137 41.58 -8.29 -34.57
C LEU A 137 41.96 -7.80 -33.15
N THR A 138 42.72 -8.67 -32.48
CA THR A 138 43.88 -8.41 -31.60
C THR A 138 43.73 -7.75 -30.24
N ALA A 139 44.01 -8.59 -29.24
CA ALA A 139 44.64 -8.25 -27.98
C ALA A 139 45.85 -7.32 -28.15
N SER A 140 45.98 -6.37 -27.23
CA SER A 140 47.22 -5.64 -26.97
C SER A 140 47.23 -5.26 -25.49
N GLU A 141 48.12 -5.92 -24.74
CA GLU A 141 48.58 -5.46 -23.43
C GLU A 141 49.16 -4.05 -23.53
N PRO A 142 49.01 -3.19 -22.52
CA PRO A 142 49.94 -2.12 -22.27
C PRO A 142 50.81 -2.42 -21.05
N SER A 143 52.11 -2.34 -21.34
CA SER A 143 53.27 -2.35 -20.46
C SER A 143 53.18 -1.37 -19.28
N HIS A 144 53.73 -1.83 -18.16
CA HIS A 144 54.22 -1.05 -17.03
C HIS A 144 55.13 0.13 -17.43
N SER A 145 54.91 1.30 -16.81
CA SER A 145 55.97 2.15 -16.21
C SER A 145 55.38 3.24 -15.31
N PRO A 146 56.17 3.83 -14.38
CA PRO A 146 55.74 3.97 -13.00
C PRO A 146 55.51 5.42 -12.55
N GLY A 147 54.73 5.54 -11.46
CA GLY A 147 54.94 6.55 -10.45
C GLY A 147 53.96 7.71 -10.47
N GLU A 148 53.03 7.70 -9.53
CA GLU A 148 52.78 8.86 -8.67
C GLU A 148 52.05 8.42 -7.40
N ARG A 149 52.48 9.01 -6.28
CA ARG A 149 52.12 8.64 -4.92
C ARG A 149 50.74 9.18 -4.56
N GLY A 150 49.77 8.28 -4.35
CA GLY A 150 48.52 8.56 -3.63
C GLY A 150 48.56 7.96 -2.22
N PRO A 151 47.81 8.51 -1.25
CA PRO A 151 47.92 8.15 0.16
C PRO A 151 47.39 6.75 0.47
N SER A 152 48.13 6.10 1.36
CA SER A 152 47.98 4.76 1.90
C SER A 152 46.55 4.34 2.26
N VAL A 153 46.00 3.40 1.49
CA VAL A 153 44.91 2.51 1.92
C VAL A 153 45.52 1.51 2.91
N VAL A 154 45.19 1.67 4.19
CA VAL A 154 45.59 0.76 5.27
C VAL A 154 44.77 -0.52 5.16
N GLY A 155 45.49 -1.64 5.16
CA GLY A 155 44.94 -2.97 4.93
C GLY A 155 44.01 -3.46 6.04
N LEU A 156 42.96 -4.15 5.60
CA LEU A 156 42.09 -4.99 6.40
C LEU A 156 42.88 -6.20 6.93
N PRO A 157 42.89 -6.47 8.25
CA PRO A 157 43.26 -7.78 8.75
C PRO A 157 42.07 -8.73 8.63
N GLY A 158 42.29 -9.87 7.97
CA GLY A 158 41.36 -10.99 7.98
C GLY A 158 41.28 -11.57 9.39
N GLY A 159 40.15 -11.30 10.07
CA GLY A 159 39.71 -11.97 11.27
C GLY A 159 38.82 -13.15 10.90
N SER A 160 39.33 -14.37 11.08
CA SER A 160 38.56 -15.60 11.06
C SER A 160 37.85 -15.76 12.40
N ASP A 161 36.65 -15.18 12.54
CA ASP A 161 35.84 -15.39 13.73
C ASP A 161 34.87 -16.56 13.56
N THR A 162 35.19 -17.60 14.32
CA THR A 162 34.28 -18.68 14.72
C THR A 162 33.20 -18.10 15.65
N GLY A 163 32.24 -17.39 15.06
CA GLY A 163 31.02 -16.96 15.73
C GLY A 163 30.12 -18.14 16.03
N THR A 164 29.80 -18.31 17.30
CA THR A 164 28.73 -19.15 17.84
C THR A 164 27.52 -19.19 16.92
N THR A 165 27.16 -20.38 16.45
CA THR A 165 25.90 -20.65 15.76
C THR A 165 24.73 -20.26 16.66
N THR A 166 24.27 -19.01 16.51
CA THR A 166 22.89 -18.63 16.78
C THR A 166 22.05 -19.60 15.98
N GLY A 167 21.40 -20.54 16.69
CA GLY A 167 20.54 -21.54 16.07
C GLY A 167 19.58 -20.84 15.13
N PHE A 168 19.51 -21.32 13.89
CA PHE A 168 18.46 -20.96 12.94
C PHE A 168 17.10 -21.15 13.64
N LYS A 169 16.58 -20.08 14.24
CA LYS A 169 15.15 -19.91 14.48
C LYS A 169 14.57 -19.82 13.08
N THR A 170 14.22 -20.96 12.50
CA THR A 170 13.43 -21.00 11.29
C THR A 170 12.17 -20.19 11.57
N GLY A 171 11.82 -19.22 10.71
CA GLY A 171 10.60 -18.40 10.78
C GLY A 171 9.30 -19.20 10.62
N ILE A 172 9.21 -20.36 11.28
CA ILE A 172 8.08 -21.28 11.29
C ILE A 172 7.30 -21.15 12.61
N GLN A 173 7.71 -20.26 13.53
CA GLN A 173 7.09 -20.10 14.85
C GLN A 173 5.85 -19.20 14.89
N GLY A 174 5.34 -18.70 13.76
CA GLY A 174 4.04 -18.03 13.68
C GLY A 174 2.84 -18.99 13.80
N LYS A 175 1.63 -18.45 14.05
CA LYS A 175 0.37 -19.22 13.97
C LYS A 175 0.11 -19.74 12.54
N GLU A 176 0.69 -19.11 11.53
CA GLU A 176 0.37 -19.36 10.11
C GLU A 176 1.02 -20.61 9.48
N PRO A 177 2.31 -20.91 9.68
CA PRO A 177 2.92 -22.13 9.15
C PRO A 177 2.20 -23.39 9.63
N ARG A 178 1.66 -23.37 10.86
CA ARG A 178 0.81 -24.45 11.39
C ARG A 178 -0.50 -24.58 10.62
N LYS A 179 -1.19 -23.45 10.35
CA LYS A 179 -2.41 -23.46 9.52
C LYS A 179 -2.12 -24.03 8.13
N LEU A 180 -0.99 -23.65 7.52
CA LEU A 180 -0.60 -24.14 6.20
C LEU A 180 -0.24 -25.63 6.21
N LEU A 181 0.49 -26.10 7.21
CA LEU A 181 0.79 -27.52 7.39
C LEU A 181 -0.50 -28.34 7.57
N VAL A 182 -1.46 -27.84 8.35
CA VAL A 182 -2.77 -28.49 8.52
C VAL A 182 -3.50 -28.56 7.18
N ARG A 183 -3.54 -27.47 6.40
CA ARG A 183 -4.13 -27.47 5.05
C ARG A 183 -3.44 -28.48 4.12
N PHE A 184 -2.11 -28.54 4.16
CA PHE A 184 -1.33 -29.54 3.41
C PHE A 184 -1.74 -30.98 3.78
N LEU A 185 -1.80 -31.30 5.07
CA LEU A 185 -2.19 -32.64 5.54
C LEU A 185 -3.62 -33.00 5.12
N ILE A 186 -4.54 -32.02 5.17
CA ILE A 186 -5.92 -32.19 4.70
C ILE A 186 -5.95 -32.50 3.21
N VAL A 187 -5.21 -31.76 2.37
CA VAL A 187 -5.14 -32.02 0.92
C VAL A 187 -4.61 -33.42 0.65
N VAL A 188 -3.50 -33.81 1.30
CA VAL A 188 -2.88 -35.13 1.12
C VAL A 188 -3.84 -36.26 1.52
N ALA A 189 -4.64 -36.07 2.57
CA ALA A 189 -5.61 -37.06 3.02
C ALA A 189 -6.86 -37.14 2.13
N THR A 190 -7.39 -35.98 1.70
CA THR A 190 -8.67 -35.91 0.97
C THR A 190 -8.53 -36.17 -0.53
N ALA A 191 -7.44 -35.73 -1.16
CA ALA A 191 -7.28 -35.83 -2.61
C ALA A 191 -7.33 -37.28 -3.15
N PRO A 192 -6.68 -38.29 -2.54
CA PRO A 192 -6.82 -39.68 -2.99
C PRO A 192 -8.24 -40.23 -2.85
N VAL A 193 -8.95 -39.84 -1.78
CA VAL A 193 -10.35 -40.24 -1.56
C VAL A 193 -11.24 -39.68 -2.67
N ILE A 194 -11.07 -38.41 -3.02
CA ILE A 194 -11.78 -37.79 -4.14
C ILE A 194 -11.42 -38.48 -5.46
N GLY A 195 -10.15 -38.83 -5.69
CA GLY A 195 -9.74 -39.59 -6.86
C GLY A 195 -10.42 -40.97 -6.95
N TRP A 196 -10.46 -41.74 -5.86
CA TRP A 196 -11.18 -43.01 -5.84
C TRP A 196 -12.69 -42.84 -6.02
N MET A 197 -13.28 -41.80 -5.43
CA MET A 197 -14.68 -41.44 -5.64
C MET A 197 -14.94 -41.15 -7.13
N LEU A 198 -14.08 -40.36 -7.78
CA LEU A 198 -14.14 -40.07 -9.22
C LEU A 198 -14.14 -41.35 -10.06
N SER A 199 -13.26 -42.31 -9.72
CA SER A 199 -13.17 -43.57 -10.46
C SER A 199 -14.39 -44.48 -10.33
N ARG A 200 -15.15 -44.39 -9.23
CA ARG A 200 -16.43 -45.11 -9.07
C ARG A 200 -17.59 -44.39 -9.74
N ALA A 201 -17.57 -43.06 -9.72
CA ALA A 201 -18.64 -42.22 -10.24
C ALA A 201 -18.79 -42.35 -11.77
N TRP A 202 -17.67 -42.31 -12.48
CA TRP A 202 -17.68 -42.11 -13.93
C TRP A 202 -17.60 -43.40 -14.74
N VAL A 203 -17.96 -44.56 -14.16
CA VAL A 203 -17.93 -45.86 -14.85
C VAL A 203 -19.12 -46.04 -15.82
N PRO A 204 -18.93 -46.71 -16.97
CA PRO A 204 -20.04 -47.13 -17.83
C PRO A 204 -21.10 -47.92 -17.05
N GLY A 205 -22.36 -47.52 -17.18
CA GLY A 205 -23.47 -48.08 -16.40
C GLY A 205 -24.19 -47.04 -15.56
N ASN A 206 -23.47 -46.03 -15.07
CA ASN A 206 -24.07 -45.02 -14.20
C ASN A 206 -24.82 -43.94 -15.00
N THR A 207 -25.93 -43.45 -14.44
CA THR A 207 -26.91 -42.59 -15.14
C THR A 207 -26.31 -41.31 -15.72
N ILE A 208 -25.63 -40.48 -14.91
CA ILE A 208 -25.08 -39.19 -15.41
C ILE A 208 -24.00 -39.42 -16.48
N TYR A 209 -23.16 -40.44 -16.32
CA TYR A 209 -22.17 -40.83 -17.33
C TYR A 209 -22.84 -41.20 -18.66
N GLN A 210 -23.92 -42.01 -18.65
CA GLN A 210 -24.62 -42.39 -19.87
C GLN A 210 -25.34 -41.23 -20.54
N GLU A 211 -26.08 -40.43 -19.76
CA GLU A 211 -26.81 -39.26 -20.27
C GLU A 211 -25.85 -38.21 -20.82
N GLY A 212 -24.79 -37.89 -20.06
CA GLY A 212 -23.75 -36.97 -20.49
C GLY A 212 -23.04 -37.45 -21.74
N ARG A 213 -22.69 -38.75 -21.82
CA ARG A 213 -22.13 -39.38 -23.02
C ARG A 213 -23.06 -39.21 -24.23
N ASN A 214 -24.35 -39.47 -24.08
CA ASN A 214 -25.31 -39.38 -25.18
C ASN A 214 -25.49 -37.93 -25.65
N LEU A 215 -25.56 -36.98 -24.71
CA LEU A 215 -25.62 -35.56 -25.01
C LEU A 215 -24.36 -35.10 -25.75
N LEU A 216 -23.16 -35.47 -25.27
CA LEU A 216 -21.89 -35.13 -25.92
C LEU A 216 -21.80 -35.74 -27.31
N ALA A 217 -22.24 -37.00 -27.50
CA ALA A 217 -22.30 -37.63 -28.82
C ALA A 217 -23.21 -36.84 -29.78
N GLN A 218 -24.37 -36.39 -29.29
CA GLN A 218 -25.33 -35.60 -30.07
C GLN A 218 -24.76 -34.23 -30.46
N VAL A 219 -24.08 -33.54 -29.53
CA VAL A 219 -23.52 -32.21 -29.76
C VAL A 219 -22.29 -32.25 -30.68
N THR A 220 -21.42 -33.24 -30.50
CA THR A 220 -20.15 -33.33 -31.24
C THR A 220 -20.26 -34.12 -32.55
N GLY A 221 -21.28 -34.97 -32.71
CA GLY A 221 -21.40 -35.89 -33.85
C GLY A 221 -20.43 -37.06 -33.81
N VAL A 222 -19.71 -37.25 -32.71
CA VAL A 222 -18.69 -38.29 -32.50
C VAL A 222 -19.29 -39.45 -31.70
N PRO A 223 -18.85 -40.71 -31.87
CA PRO A 223 -19.30 -41.82 -31.04
C PRO A 223 -19.17 -41.49 -29.55
N GLY A 224 -20.19 -41.79 -28.75
CA GLY A 224 -20.26 -41.23 -27.40
C GLY A 224 -19.06 -41.53 -26.49
N GLN A 225 -18.38 -42.67 -26.65
CA GLN A 225 -17.18 -42.96 -25.86
C GLN A 225 -16.04 -42.00 -26.20
N GLU A 226 -15.79 -41.79 -27.49
CA GLU A 226 -14.79 -40.83 -27.97
C GLU A 226 -15.20 -39.39 -27.58
N ALA A 227 -16.48 -39.04 -27.69
CA ALA A 227 -16.98 -37.72 -27.29
C ALA A 227 -16.78 -37.46 -25.78
N ALA A 228 -17.03 -38.46 -24.93
CA ALA A 228 -16.82 -38.37 -23.48
C ALA A 228 -15.33 -38.26 -23.14
N GLN A 229 -14.45 -39.01 -23.80
CA GLN A 229 -12.99 -38.90 -23.62
C GLN A 229 -12.46 -37.54 -24.07
N LEU A 230 -12.90 -37.06 -25.25
CA LEU A 230 -12.56 -35.73 -25.76
C LEU A 230 -12.96 -34.65 -24.76
N PHE A 231 -14.20 -34.70 -24.26
CA PHE A 231 -14.70 -33.73 -23.29
C PHE A 231 -13.93 -33.79 -21.96
N ALA A 232 -13.69 -35.00 -21.42
CA ALA A 232 -12.96 -35.17 -20.17
C ALA A 232 -11.52 -34.64 -20.27
N LEU A 233 -10.81 -34.96 -21.35
CA LEU A 233 -9.45 -34.46 -21.59
C LEU A 233 -9.42 -32.96 -21.89
N GLY A 234 -10.41 -32.44 -22.62
CA GLY A 234 -10.54 -31.00 -22.86
C GLY A 234 -10.80 -30.22 -21.56
N MET A 235 -11.71 -30.69 -20.71
CA MET A 235 -11.97 -30.08 -19.40
C MET A 235 -10.77 -30.22 -18.45
N PHE A 236 -10.05 -31.34 -18.48
CA PHE A 236 -8.82 -31.49 -17.73
C PHE A 236 -7.72 -30.56 -18.24
N GLY A 237 -7.60 -30.38 -19.56
CA GLY A 237 -6.73 -29.38 -20.17
C GLY A 237 -7.08 -27.96 -19.73
N LEU A 238 -8.37 -27.59 -19.77
CA LEU A 238 -8.89 -26.31 -19.30
C LEU A 238 -8.50 -26.05 -17.84
N TYR A 239 -8.75 -27.05 -16.98
CA TYR A 239 -8.35 -27.04 -15.59
C TYR A 239 -6.84 -26.81 -15.41
N LEU A 240 -5.99 -27.53 -16.14
CA LEU A 240 -4.53 -27.36 -16.07
C LEU A 240 -4.07 -25.99 -16.57
N GLY A 241 -4.66 -25.48 -17.66
CA GLY A 241 -4.37 -24.14 -18.16
C GLY A 241 -4.62 -23.07 -17.11
N MET A 242 -5.77 -23.13 -16.44
CA MET A 242 -6.08 -22.22 -15.33
C MET A 242 -5.19 -22.43 -14.10
N LEU A 243 -4.85 -23.68 -13.78
CA LEU A 243 -3.93 -23.99 -12.67
C LEU A 243 -2.51 -23.44 -12.94
N VAL A 244 -2.07 -23.43 -14.19
CA VAL A 244 -0.81 -22.77 -14.59
C VAL A 244 -0.90 -21.26 -14.34
N LEU A 245 -1.98 -20.59 -14.77
CA LEU A 245 -2.17 -19.16 -14.47
C LEU A 245 -2.18 -18.89 -12.96
N PHE A 246 -2.89 -19.72 -12.22
CA PHE A 246 -2.95 -19.64 -10.76
C PHE A 246 -1.58 -19.86 -10.10
N THR A 247 -0.67 -20.57 -10.74
CA THR A 247 0.72 -20.76 -10.28
C THR A 247 1.60 -19.53 -10.56
N LEU A 248 1.28 -18.77 -11.61
CA LEU A 248 1.95 -17.52 -11.95
C LEU A 248 1.57 -16.37 -11.01
N ASP A 249 0.38 -16.43 -10.42
CA ASP A 249 -0.02 -15.53 -9.31
C ASP A 249 0.92 -15.74 -8.12
N VAL A 250 1.80 -14.76 -7.89
CA VAL A 250 2.81 -14.81 -6.82
C VAL A 250 2.12 -14.95 -5.46
N LYS A 251 1.02 -14.25 -5.22
CA LYS A 251 0.27 -14.25 -3.96
C LYS A 251 -0.34 -15.63 -3.66
N LYS A 252 -0.73 -16.36 -4.70
CA LYS A 252 -1.45 -17.64 -4.58
C LYS A 252 -0.59 -18.86 -4.91
N ARG A 253 0.71 -18.68 -5.17
CA ARG A 253 1.62 -19.74 -5.62
C ARG A 253 1.64 -20.95 -4.71
N VAL A 254 1.68 -20.78 -3.39
CA VAL A 254 1.70 -21.94 -2.48
C VAL A 254 0.38 -22.70 -2.53
N GLN A 255 -0.75 -22.00 -2.63
CA GLN A 255 -2.06 -22.62 -2.80
C GLN A 255 -2.10 -23.40 -4.13
N ALA A 256 -1.54 -22.84 -5.20
CA ALA A 256 -1.41 -23.51 -6.49
C ALA A 256 -0.54 -24.77 -6.40
N MET A 257 0.58 -24.74 -5.67
CA MET A 257 1.43 -25.92 -5.46
C MET A 257 0.71 -27.02 -4.67
N LEU A 258 -0.10 -26.66 -3.68
CA LEU A 258 -0.94 -27.61 -2.95
C LEU A 258 -2.02 -28.21 -3.86
N LEU A 259 -2.62 -27.41 -4.74
CA LEU A 259 -3.54 -27.90 -5.77
C LEU A 259 -2.85 -28.84 -6.76
N TRP A 260 -1.65 -28.52 -7.25
CA TRP A 260 -0.85 -29.42 -8.08
C TRP A 260 -0.58 -30.76 -7.40
N LEU A 261 -0.21 -30.74 -6.12
CA LEU A 261 -0.01 -31.95 -5.33
C LEU A 261 -1.31 -32.75 -5.21
N GLY A 262 -2.42 -32.08 -4.86
CA GLY A 262 -3.74 -32.69 -4.79
C GLY A 262 -4.16 -33.32 -6.11
N THR A 263 -3.95 -32.63 -7.23
CA THR A 263 -4.23 -33.14 -8.57
C THR A 263 -3.36 -34.35 -8.90
N GLY A 264 -2.06 -34.31 -8.59
CA GLY A 264 -1.16 -35.45 -8.78
C GLY A 264 -1.62 -36.68 -7.99
N LEU A 265 -1.98 -36.50 -6.72
CA LEU A 265 -2.50 -37.57 -5.85
C LEU A 265 -3.86 -38.10 -6.33
N GLY A 266 -4.77 -37.21 -6.73
CA GLY A 266 -6.07 -37.57 -7.28
C GLY A 266 -5.93 -38.38 -8.58
N VAL A 267 -5.11 -37.92 -9.51
CA VAL A 267 -4.80 -38.63 -10.77
C VAL A 267 -4.15 -39.99 -10.48
N ALA A 268 -3.21 -40.07 -9.54
CA ALA A 268 -2.59 -41.34 -9.15
C ALA A 268 -3.61 -42.32 -8.56
N ALA A 269 -4.53 -41.86 -7.71
CA ALA A 269 -5.59 -42.69 -7.15
C ALA A 269 -6.53 -43.25 -8.24
N VAL A 270 -6.88 -42.42 -9.23
CA VAL A 270 -7.68 -42.83 -10.40
C VAL A 270 -6.90 -43.76 -11.34
N ALA A 271 -5.58 -43.60 -11.43
CA ALA A 271 -4.73 -44.50 -12.22
C ALA A 271 -4.65 -45.91 -11.61
N VAL A 272 -4.51 -45.99 -10.28
CA VAL A 272 -4.43 -47.25 -9.53
C VAL A 272 -5.73 -48.06 -9.63
N SER A 273 -6.88 -47.40 -9.75
CA SER A 273 -8.16 -48.09 -9.98
C SER A 273 -8.32 -48.63 -11.41
N GLY A 274 -7.35 -48.37 -12.29
CA GLY A 274 -7.31 -48.87 -13.66
C GLY A 274 -8.32 -48.21 -14.61
N TRP A 275 -9.00 -47.15 -14.17
CA TRP A 275 -10.11 -46.58 -14.94
C TRP A 275 -9.65 -45.54 -15.96
N VAL A 276 -8.74 -44.61 -15.62
CA VAL A 276 -8.37 -43.51 -16.54
C VAL A 276 -7.12 -43.83 -17.35
N ILE A 277 -5.95 -43.98 -16.73
CA ILE A 277 -4.69 -44.11 -17.50
C ILE A 277 -4.69 -45.29 -18.48
N PRO A 278 -5.19 -46.50 -18.12
CA PRO A 278 -5.23 -47.62 -19.06
C PRO A 278 -6.26 -47.48 -20.18
N ASN A 279 -7.31 -46.68 -20.00
CA ASN A 279 -8.40 -46.53 -20.97
C ASN A 279 -8.36 -45.17 -21.72
N LEU A 280 -7.39 -44.31 -21.40
CA LEU A 280 -7.13 -43.09 -22.16
C LEU A 280 -6.40 -43.46 -23.45
N GLU A 281 -7.18 -43.65 -24.52
CA GLU A 281 -6.61 -43.74 -25.86
C GLU A 281 -6.09 -42.35 -26.26
N LEU A 282 -4.78 -42.22 -26.44
CA LEU A 282 -4.14 -41.00 -26.95
C LEU A 282 -4.38 -40.85 -28.46
N THR A 283 -5.65 -40.75 -28.85
CA THR A 283 -6.05 -40.44 -30.22
C THR A 283 -5.67 -38.99 -30.53
N GLN A 284 -5.46 -38.68 -31.82
CA GLN A 284 -5.13 -37.31 -32.25
C GLN A 284 -6.21 -36.30 -31.80
N LEU A 285 -7.48 -36.73 -31.82
CA LEU A 285 -8.62 -35.94 -31.41
C LEU A 285 -8.61 -35.67 -29.90
N ASN A 286 -8.28 -36.66 -29.08
CA ASN A 286 -8.14 -36.52 -27.63
C ASN A 286 -6.97 -35.60 -27.25
N VAL A 287 -5.82 -35.74 -27.90
CA VAL A 287 -4.66 -34.85 -27.72
C VAL A 287 -5.01 -33.42 -28.13
N LEU A 288 -5.69 -33.24 -29.26
CA LEU A 288 -6.17 -31.94 -29.71
C LEU A 288 -7.14 -31.32 -28.69
N GLY A 289 -8.10 -32.09 -28.18
CA GLY A 289 -9.02 -31.63 -27.14
C GLY A 289 -8.30 -31.16 -25.88
N PHE A 290 -7.32 -31.94 -25.40
CA PHE A 290 -6.48 -31.54 -24.27
C PHE A 290 -5.73 -30.23 -24.53
N VAL A 291 -5.06 -30.10 -25.68
CA VAL A 291 -4.31 -28.89 -26.05
C VAL A 291 -5.25 -27.68 -26.17
N LEU A 292 -6.40 -27.83 -26.83
CA LEU A 292 -7.41 -26.78 -26.93
C LEU A 292 -7.95 -26.39 -25.56
N GLY A 293 -8.14 -27.36 -24.65
CA GLY A 293 -8.49 -27.11 -23.26
C GLY A 293 -7.45 -26.24 -22.57
N VAL A 294 -6.18 -26.63 -22.60
CA VAL A 294 -5.08 -25.86 -21.98
C VAL A 294 -5.03 -24.44 -22.55
N VAL A 295 -5.10 -24.30 -23.87
CA VAL A 295 -5.11 -23.00 -24.54
C VAL A 295 -6.32 -22.18 -24.11
N ALA A 296 -7.52 -22.76 -24.06
CA ALA A 296 -8.72 -22.08 -23.59
C ALA A 296 -8.57 -21.60 -22.13
N GLY A 297 -7.96 -22.41 -21.26
CA GLY A 297 -7.72 -22.04 -19.87
C GLY A 297 -6.74 -20.87 -19.71
N VAL A 298 -5.69 -20.85 -20.54
CA VAL A 298 -4.74 -19.74 -20.59
C VAL A 298 -5.37 -18.47 -21.19
N ILE A 299 -6.27 -18.62 -22.18
CA ILE A 299 -6.94 -17.50 -22.85
C ILE A 299 -7.83 -16.69 -21.89
N VAL A 300 -8.36 -17.31 -20.82
CA VAL A 300 -9.25 -16.65 -19.84
C VAL A 300 -8.67 -15.32 -19.31
N GLU A 301 -7.35 -15.23 -19.17
CA GLU A 301 -6.66 -14.03 -18.69
C GLU A 301 -5.52 -13.61 -19.64
N LEU A 302 -5.73 -13.76 -20.96
CA LEU A 302 -4.70 -13.48 -21.96
C LEU A 302 -4.20 -12.03 -21.90
N ASP A 303 -5.08 -11.08 -21.57
CA ASP A 303 -4.75 -9.67 -21.50
C ASP A 303 -3.75 -9.38 -20.36
N GLN A 304 -3.94 -10.01 -19.19
CA GLN A 304 -2.96 -9.91 -18.10
C GLN A 304 -1.61 -10.53 -18.49
N LEU A 305 -1.60 -11.69 -19.14
CA LEU A 305 -0.35 -12.32 -19.60
C LEU A 305 0.40 -11.46 -20.62
N ARG A 306 -0.32 -10.71 -21.46
CA ARG A 306 0.27 -9.79 -22.43
C ARG A 306 0.82 -8.52 -21.77
N ALA A 307 0.21 -8.09 -20.65
CA ALA A 307 0.66 -6.94 -19.87
C ALA A 307 1.92 -7.23 -19.03
N ILE A 308 2.34 -8.49 -18.91
CA ILE A 308 3.59 -8.87 -18.26
C ILE A 308 4.78 -8.31 -19.04
N ASP A 309 5.55 -7.45 -18.40
CA ASP A 309 6.78 -6.89 -18.94
C ASP A 309 7.91 -7.90 -18.82
N ARG A 310 8.23 -8.59 -19.93
CA ARG A 310 9.28 -9.62 -19.97
C ARG A 310 10.68 -9.10 -19.67
N SER A 311 10.93 -7.79 -19.79
CA SER A 311 12.24 -7.20 -19.54
C SER A 311 12.52 -7.04 -18.05
N ARG A 312 11.47 -6.72 -17.28
CA ARG A 312 11.52 -6.55 -15.81
C ARG A 312 11.09 -7.81 -15.06
N SER A 313 10.31 -8.68 -15.71
CA SER A 313 9.79 -9.90 -15.11
C SER A 313 10.87 -10.94 -14.93
N SER A 314 10.89 -11.57 -13.75
CA SER A 314 11.61 -12.83 -13.53
C SER A 314 10.61 -13.99 -13.45
N PHE A 315 11.08 -15.22 -13.68
CA PHE A 315 10.25 -16.42 -13.47
C PHE A 315 9.67 -16.49 -12.04
N ARG A 316 10.39 -15.91 -11.08
CA ARG A 316 10.00 -15.90 -9.67
C ARG A 316 9.01 -14.79 -9.35
N ARG A 317 9.08 -13.66 -10.06
CA ARG A 317 8.28 -12.45 -9.85
C ARG A 317 7.88 -11.87 -11.22
N PRO A 318 6.81 -12.39 -11.86
CA PRO A 318 6.23 -11.73 -13.02
C PRO A 318 5.73 -10.34 -12.61
N THR A 319 6.10 -9.33 -13.37
CA THR A 319 5.75 -7.93 -13.16
C THR A 319 5.06 -7.37 -14.40
N LEU A 320 4.01 -6.61 -14.18
CA LEU A 320 3.31 -5.86 -15.21
C LEU A 320 4.14 -4.64 -15.62
N SER A 321 3.79 -4.00 -16.73
CA SER A 321 4.47 -2.79 -17.21
C SER A 321 4.42 -1.62 -16.22
N ASN A 322 3.41 -1.57 -15.35
CA ASN A 322 3.27 -0.59 -14.26
C ASN A 322 4.04 -0.99 -12.98
N GLY A 323 4.76 -2.11 -12.98
CA GLY A 323 5.50 -2.63 -11.81
C GLY A 323 4.66 -3.48 -10.86
N GLU A 324 3.34 -3.60 -11.07
CA GLU A 324 2.47 -4.40 -10.22
C GLU A 324 2.63 -5.92 -10.49
N LEU A 325 2.20 -6.75 -9.55
CA LEU A 325 2.15 -8.20 -9.76
C LEU A 325 0.83 -8.57 -10.45
N PRO A 326 0.84 -9.46 -11.46
CA PRO A 326 -0.39 -9.91 -12.11
C PRO A 326 -1.27 -10.72 -11.14
N GLU A 327 -2.57 -10.44 -11.15
CA GLU A 327 -3.58 -11.12 -10.32
C GLU A 327 -4.64 -11.80 -11.19
N PHE A 328 -4.55 -13.12 -11.33
CA PHE A 328 -5.43 -13.89 -12.21
C PHE A 328 -6.78 -14.24 -11.54
N ARG A 329 -7.57 -13.21 -11.23
CA ARG A 329 -8.82 -13.31 -10.45
C ARG A 329 -9.86 -14.20 -11.13
N TYR A 330 -10.06 -14.08 -12.45
CA TYR A 330 -11.04 -14.90 -13.17
C TYR A 330 -10.59 -16.35 -13.26
N ALA A 331 -9.30 -16.59 -13.51
CA ALA A 331 -8.75 -17.95 -13.53
C ALA A 331 -8.89 -18.63 -12.17
N ALA A 332 -8.61 -17.93 -11.07
CA ALA A 332 -8.77 -18.46 -9.71
C ALA A 332 -10.24 -18.84 -9.41
N TRP A 333 -11.19 -17.95 -9.72
CA TRP A 333 -12.61 -18.20 -9.47
C TRP A 333 -13.17 -19.32 -10.36
N LEU A 334 -12.80 -19.34 -11.64
CA LEU A 334 -13.25 -20.38 -12.57
C LEU A 334 -12.63 -21.75 -12.24
N LEU A 335 -11.35 -21.79 -11.86
CA LEU A 335 -10.69 -23.00 -11.36
C LEU A 335 -11.42 -23.57 -10.13
N PHE A 336 -11.78 -22.70 -9.19
CA PHE A 336 -12.58 -23.06 -8.02
C PHE A 336 -13.95 -23.59 -8.42
N ALA A 337 -14.69 -22.87 -9.28
CA ALA A 337 -16.01 -23.27 -9.74
C ALA A 337 -15.99 -24.64 -10.45
N VAL A 338 -14.99 -24.89 -11.30
CA VAL A 338 -14.81 -26.18 -11.98
C VAL A 338 -14.54 -27.30 -10.97
N LEU A 339 -13.66 -27.09 -9.99
CA LEU A 339 -13.39 -28.09 -8.95
C LEU A 339 -14.64 -28.40 -8.12
N VAL A 340 -15.38 -27.37 -7.69
CA VAL A 340 -16.65 -27.53 -6.97
C VAL A 340 -17.65 -28.33 -7.80
N ALA A 341 -17.85 -27.94 -9.07
CA ALA A 341 -18.77 -28.63 -9.97
C ALA A 341 -18.38 -30.10 -10.17
N VAL A 342 -17.10 -30.40 -10.39
CA VAL A 342 -16.60 -31.77 -10.57
C VAL A 342 -16.81 -32.59 -9.29
N VAL A 343 -16.45 -32.08 -8.13
CA VAL A 343 -16.61 -32.81 -6.85
C VAL A 343 -18.09 -33.06 -6.55
N MET A 344 -18.95 -32.05 -6.74
CA MET A 344 -20.39 -32.19 -6.50
C MET A 344 -21.08 -33.13 -7.49
N ALA A 345 -20.75 -33.03 -8.78
CA ALA A 345 -21.26 -33.95 -9.80
C ALA A 345 -20.83 -35.39 -9.52
N THR A 346 -19.57 -35.58 -9.09
CA THR A 346 -19.02 -36.88 -8.73
C THR A 346 -19.73 -37.47 -7.51
N LEU A 347 -19.93 -36.68 -6.45
CA LEU A 347 -20.66 -37.10 -5.25
C LEU A 347 -22.11 -37.47 -5.57
N GLY A 348 -22.81 -36.62 -6.33
CA GLY A 348 -24.19 -36.87 -6.77
C GLY A 348 -24.30 -38.16 -7.59
N GLN A 349 -23.37 -38.37 -8.52
CA GLN A 349 -23.31 -39.57 -9.34
C GLN A 349 -23.07 -40.85 -8.51
N VAL A 350 -22.18 -40.81 -7.53
CA VAL A 350 -21.92 -41.96 -6.63
C VAL A 350 -23.14 -42.29 -5.77
N ILE A 351 -23.88 -41.27 -5.31
CA ILE A 351 -25.14 -41.42 -4.58
C ILE A 351 -26.20 -42.06 -5.49
N LEU A 352 -26.41 -41.54 -6.70
CA LEU A 352 -27.38 -42.07 -7.66
C LEU A 352 -27.05 -43.51 -8.10
N ALA A 353 -25.76 -43.83 -8.22
CA ALA A 353 -25.30 -45.16 -8.54
C ALA A 353 -25.39 -46.15 -7.36
N GLY A 354 -25.77 -45.69 -6.15
CA GLY A 354 -25.82 -46.52 -4.95
C GLY A 354 -24.45 -47.04 -4.51
N SER A 355 -23.37 -46.37 -4.90
CA SER A 355 -21.98 -46.76 -4.64
C SER A 355 -21.29 -45.89 -3.59
N VAL A 356 -22.05 -45.05 -2.89
CA VAL A 356 -21.57 -44.11 -1.88
C VAL A 356 -21.03 -44.82 -0.65
N THR A 357 -19.87 -44.36 -0.19
CA THR A 357 -19.29 -44.74 1.11
C THR A 357 -19.41 -43.57 2.07
N VAL A 358 -19.42 -43.84 3.38
CA VAL A 358 -19.54 -42.79 4.41
C VAL A 358 -18.41 -41.75 4.32
N VAL A 359 -17.23 -42.15 3.82
CA VAL A 359 -16.06 -41.27 3.70
C VAL A 359 -16.23 -40.25 2.56
N ASP A 360 -17.01 -40.57 1.52
CA ASP A 360 -17.18 -39.73 0.32
C ASP A 360 -17.75 -38.33 0.63
N PRO A 361 -18.92 -38.18 1.29
CA PRO A 361 -19.47 -36.85 1.59
C PRO A 361 -18.60 -36.09 2.60
N ILE A 362 -17.98 -36.78 3.57
CA ILE A 362 -17.11 -36.15 4.57
C ILE A 362 -15.85 -35.58 3.90
N ALA A 363 -15.16 -36.39 3.09
CA ALA A 363 -13.97 -35.95 2.38
C ALA A 363 -14.29 -34.82 1.40
N SER A 364 -15.42 -34.90 0.69
CA SER A 364 -15.89 -33.84 -0.21
C SER A 364 -16.17 -32.54 0.54
N LEU A 365 -16.87 -32.59 1.67
CA LEU A 365 -17.16 -31.41 2.48
C LEU A 365 -15.88 -30.76 3.03
N ILE A 366 -14.96 -31.57 3.56
CA ILE A 366 -13.67 -31.08 4.07
C ILE A 366 -12.85 -30.47 2.93
N PHE A 367 -12.75 -31.16 1.79
CA PHE A 367 -12.01 -30.68 0.63
C PHE A 367 -12.58 -29.36 0.10
N LEU A 368 -13.91 -29.27 -0.07
CA LEU A 368 -14.57 -28.05 -0.55
C LEU A 368 -14.48 -26.89 0.45
N GLY A 369 -14.65 -27.17 1.75
CA GLY A 369 -14.48 -26.16 2.79
C GLY A 369 -13.05 -25.61 2.84
N MET A 370 -12.06 -26.48 2.68
CA MET A 370 -10.65 -26.11 2.59
C MET A 370 -10.35 -25.33 1.31
N LEU A 371 -10.87 -25.76 0.16
CA LEU A 371 -10.77 -25.08 -1.13
C LEU A 371 -11.36 -23.66 -1.06
N PHE A 372 -12.51 -23.52 -0.39
CA PHE A 372 -13.17 -22.23 -0.18
C PHE A 372 -12.36 -21.31 0.72
N GLY A 373 -11.79 -21.86 1.80
CA GLY A 373 -10.85 -21.15 2.65
C GLY A 373 -9.60 -20.68 1.91
N PHE A 374 -9.13 -21.45 0.91
CA PHE A 374 -8.00 -21.02 0.08
C PHE A 374 -8.32 -19.82 -0.80
N VAL A 375 -9.45 -19.85 -1.51
CA VAL A 375 -9.84 -18.76 -2.41
C VAL A 375 -10.02 -17.44 -1.66
N ARG A 376 -10.49 -17.48 -0.41
CA ARG A 376 -10.68 -16.31 0.44
C ARG A 376 -9.43 -15.85 1.20
N TYR A 377 -8.40 -16.68 1.28
CA TYR A 377 -7.22 -16.35 2.08
C TYR A 377 -6.32 -15.40 1.30
N GLU A 378 -6.38 -14.12 1.65
CA GLU A 378 -5.38 -13.10 1.34
C GLU A 378 -4.62 -12.83 2.64
N SER A 379 -3.30 -13.07 2.65
CA SER A 379 -2.46 -12.76 3.81
C SER A 379 -2.01 -11.31 3.69
N GLU A 380 -2.73 -10.45 4.38
CA GLU A 380 -2.37 -9.05 4.59
C GLU A 380 -1.82 -8.91 6.01
N THR A 381 -0.86 -8.01 6.19
CA THR A 381 -0.35 -7.64 7.50
C THR A 381 -0.35 -6.11 7.56
N ASN A 382 -1.17 -5.57 8.43
CA ASN A 382 -1.35 -4.13 8.59
C ASN A 382 -0.50 -3.63 9.76
N TYR A 383 0.43 -2.73 9.45
CA TYR A 383 1.28 -2.05 10.41
C TYR A 383 0.75 -0.64 10.63
N ILE A 384 0.53 -0.27 11.89
CA ILE A 384 0.16 1.09 12.25
C ILE A 384 1.21 1.73 13.12
N THR A 385 1.63 2.92 12.71
CA THR A 385 2.61 3.72 13.42
C THR A 385 1.93 4.77 14.28
N LEU A 386 2.26 4.74 15.57
CA LEU A 386 1.79 5.66 16.60
C LEU A 386 2.98 6.41 17.20
N GLY A 387 2.77 7.69 17.52
CA GLY A 387 3.86 8.63 17.78
C GLY A 387 3.31 9.92 18.37
N PRO A 388 3.97 10.56 19.34
CA PRO A 388 3.57 11.91 19.77
C PRO A 388 3.68 12.91 18.60
N GLU A 389 3.23 14.14 18.83
CA GLU A 389 3.39 15.19 17.83
C GLU A 389 4.87 15.40 17.49
N ARG A 390 5.15 15.66 16.21
CA ARG A 390 6.50 15.92 15.69
C ARG A 390 7.51 14.78 15.89
N SER A 391 7.05 13.56 16.23
CA SER A 391 7.93 12.38 16.37
C SER A 391 8.49 11.85 15.05
N GLY A 392 8.15 12.45 13.90
CA GLY A 392 8.64 12.01 12.61
C GLY A 392 7.89 10.80 12.02
N LYS A 393 6.63 10.57 12.40
CA LYS A 393 5.74 9.53 11.83
C LYS A 393 5.76 9.48 10.29
N SER A 394 5.48 10.61 9.66
CA SER A 394 5.45 10.71 8.19
C SER A 394 6.85 10.54 7.57
N MET A 395 7.89 11.05 8.25
CA MET A 395 9.29 10.86 7.84
C MET A 395 9.76 9.42 7.99
N LEU A 396 9.21 8.66 8.96
CA LEU A 396 9.43 7.23 9.10
C LEU A 396 8.88 6.48 7.88
N MET A 397 7.64 6.76 7.46
CA MET A 397 7.06 6.13 6.27
C MET A 397 7.83 6.46 5.00
N LEU A 398 8.28 7.72 4.87
CA LEU A 398 9.13 8.13 3.75
C LEU A 398 10.43 7.33 3.71
N GLY A 399 11.08 7.13 4.86
CA GLY A 399 12.37 6.45 4.92
C GLY A 399 12.23 4.96 4.65
N LEU A 400 11.18 4.33 5.15
CA LEU A 400 10.84 2.95 4.83
C LEU A 400 10.56 2.78 3.34
N CYS A 401 9.81 3.71 2.74
CA CYS A 401 9.48 3.67 1.32
C CYS A 401 10.72 3.86 0.44
N LEU A 402 11.57 4.85 0.75
CA LEU A 402 12.85 5.08 0.05
C LEU A 402 13.76 3.86 0.13
N GLU A 403 13.86 3.22 1.28
CA GLU A 403 14.69 2.04 1.45
C GLU A 403 14.15 0.84 0.65
N LEU A 404 12.83 0.66 0.61
CA LEU A 404 12.20 -0.36 -0.22
C LEU A 404 12.36 -0.09 -1.73
N LEU A 405 12.40 1.18 -2.14
CA LEU A 405 12.69 1.55 -3.53
C LEU A 405 14.16 1.26 -3.89
N ARG A 406 15.09 1.41 -2.93
CA ARG A 406 16.53 1.11 -3.11
C ARG A 406 16.82 -0.38 -3.27
N ASP A 407 16.07 -1.25 -2.60
CA ASP A 407 16.23 -2.71 -2.68
C ASP A 407 16.02 -3.24 -4.13
N GLY A 408 15.33 -2.48 -5.00
CA GLY A 408 15.14 -2.77 -6.43
C GLY A 408 14.19 -3.94 -6.72
N ASP A 409 14.16 -4.93 -5.82
CA ASP A 409 13.26 -6.05 -5.81
C ASP A 409 11.89 -5.70 -5.23
N THR A 410 11.73 -4.57 -4.53
CA THR A 410 10.44 -4.09 -4.01
C THR A 410 9.92 -2.86 -4.72
N HIS A 411 8.59 -2.80 -4.87
CA HIS A 411 7.88 -1.69 -5.47
C HIS A 411 6.77 -1.29 -4.48
N PRO A 412 7.09 -0.48 -3.46
CA PRO A 412 6.07 0.06 -2.58
C PRO A 412 5.10 0.91 -3.41
N LYS A 413 3.82 0.85 -3.04
CA LYS A 413 2.74 1.66 -3.62
C LYS A 413 2.34 2.72 -2.61
N PRO A 414 3.00 3.89 -2.60
CA PRO A 414 2.63 4.99 -1.72
C PRO A 414 1.26 5.55 -2.09
N ASN A 415 0.53 6.05 -1.09
CA ASN A 415 -0.63 6.89 -1.32
C ASN A 415 -0.21 8.29 -1.79
N ASP A 416 -1.17 9.10 -2.24
CA ASP A 416 -0.89 10.43 -2.82
C ASP A 416 -0.08 11.33 -1.88
N TYR A 417 -0.37 11.30 -0.58
CA TYR A 417 0.37 12.09 0.41
C TYR A 417 1.85 11.71 0.47
N LEU A 418 2.15 10.42 0.55
CA LEU A 418 3.52 9.93 0.61
C LEU A 418 4.23 10.04 -0.73
N GLN A 419 3.51 9.87 -1.84
CA GLN A 419 4.01 10.08 -3.20
C GLN A 419 4.49 11.52 -3.40
N ASN A 420 3.70 12.52 -2.98
CA ASN A 420 4.12 13.92 -2.98
C ASN A 420 5.37 14.15 -2.10
N GLY A 421 5.48 13.45 -0.97
CA GLY A 421 6.67 13.46 -0.12
C GLY A 421 7.92 12.91 -0.84
N LEU A 422 7.78 11.82 -1.60
CA LEU A 422 8.86 11.25 -2.41
C LEU A 422 9.29 12.20 -3.54
N GLU A 423 8.33 12.82 -4.22
CA GLU A 423 8.61 13.80 -5.29
C GLU A 423 9.35 15.02 -4.76
N ARG A 424 8.88 15.60 -3.64
CA ARG A 424 9.59 16.69 -2.97
C ARG A 424 10.99 16.28 -2.52
N THR A 425 11.16 15.04 -2.06
CA THR A 425 12.47 14.49 -1.69
C THR A 425 13.42 14.44 -2.89
N SER A 426 12.92 14.00 -4.05
CA SER A 426 13.71 13.93 -5.28
C SER A 426 14.12 15.30 -5.84
N ASN A 427 13.41 16.36 -5.43
CA ASN A 427 13.68 17.74 -5.85
C ASN A 427 14.50 18.54 -4.82
N LEU A 428 14.99 17.91 -3.73
CA LEU A 428 15.79 18.60 -2.73
C LEU A 428 17.13 19.07 -3.31
N GLN A 429 17.45 20.34 -3.08
CA GLN A 429 18.73 20.94 -3.48
C GLN A 429 19.59 21.28 -2.26
N SER A 430 20.90 21.05 -2.37
CA SER A 430 21.87 21.38 -1.33
C SER A 430 21.80 22.88 -1.00
N GLY A 431 21.40 23.22 0.23
CA GLY A 431 21.32 24.60 0.73
C GLY A 431 19.92 25.20 0.86
N GLN A 432 18.89 24.60 0.24
CA GLN A 432 17.48 24.99 0.41
C GLN A 432 16.64 23.91 1.12
N ALA A 433 17.30 22.88 1.67
CA ALA A 433 16.63 21.69 2.15
C ALA A 433 15.76 21.97 3.38
N LYS A 434 14.49 22.32 3.13
CA LYS A 434 13.39 22.13 4.07
C LYS A 434 13.06 20.64 4.09
N TRP A 435 12.51 20.16 5.21
CA TRP A 435 12.01 18.79 5.28
C TRP A 435 10.93 18.56 4.22
N PRO A 436 10.96 17.44 3.48
CA PRO A 436 10.06 17.20 2.34
C PRO A 436 8.63 16.88 2.78
N ILE A 437 8.37 16.70 4.07
CA ILE A 437 7.02 16.53 4.60
C ILE A 437 6.78 17.64 5.61
N PRO A 438 5.82 18.55 5.37
CA PRO A 438 5.50 19.62 6.30
C PRO A 438 4.86 19.05 7.57
N SER A 439 4.97 19.78 8.68
CA SER A 439 4.23 19.45 9.90
C SER A 439 2.73 19.60 9.65
N THR A 440 1.96 18.63 10.15
CA THR A 440 0.50 18.61 10.02
C THR A 440 -0.14 19.60 11.00
N SER A 441 -1.24 20.24 10.60
CA SER A 441 -1.98 21.19 11.44
C SER A 441 -2.77 20.46 12.54
N HIS A 442 -3.15 21.15 13.63
CA HIS A 442 -3.77 20.49 14.78
C HIS A 442 -5.12 19.78 14.51
N ASP A 443 -5.86 20.22 13.49
CA ASP A 443 -7.19 19.69 13.14
C ASP A 443 -7.18 18.78 11.90
N GLU A 444 -6.00 18.51 11.33
CA GLU A 444 -5.86 17.75 10.11
C GLU A 444 -5.39 16.33 10.41
N LEU A 445 -6.10 15.32 9.90
CA LEU A 445 -5.65 13.94 9.92
C LEU A 445 -5.07 13.60 8.55
N ARG A 446 -3.76 13.35 8.49
CA ARG A 446 -3.11 12.84 7.27
C ARG A 446 -2.63 11.43 7.50
N ALA A 447 -2.90 10.54 6.55
CA ALA A 447 -2.31 9.22 6.56
C ALA A 447 -1.15 9.19 5.57
N ALA A 448 0.06 8.89 6.04
CA ALA A 448 1.15 8.46 5.18
C ALA A 448 1.10 6.94 5.11
N SER A 449 0.77 6.37 3.96
CA SER A 449 0.70 4.92 3.82
C SER A 449 1.31 4.42 2.52
N PHE A 450 1.75 3.18 2.55
CA PHE A 450 2.10 2.45 1.34
C PHE A 450 1.87 0.95 1.50
N GLU A 451 1.62 0.28 0.38
CA GLU A 451 1.57 -1.17 0.33
C GLU A 451 2.85 -1.74 -0.28
N VAL A 452 3.39 -2.81 0.29
CA VAL A 452 4.49 -3.55 -0.33
C VAL A 452 4.27 -5.05 -0.22
N ILE A 453 4.59 -5.79 -1.27
CA ILE A 453 4.56 -7.26 -1.22
C ILE A 453 5.95 -7.74 -0.81
N SER A 454 5.99 -8.40 0.36
CA SER A 454 7.20 -8.92 0.98
C SER A 454 7.13 -10.44 1.10
N GLY A 455 8.28 -11.10 1.01
CA GLY A 455 8.39 -12.55 1.18
C GLY A 455 8.56 -13.29 -0.14
N TYR A 456 9.38 -14.35 -0.09
CA TYR A 456 9.74 -15.12 -1.28
C TYR A 456 8.82 -16.33 -1.52
N TYR A 457 8.66 -17.17 -0.49
CA TYR A 457 7.82 -18.38 -0.57
C TYR A 457 6.37 -18.10 -0.18
N PHE A 458 6.17 -17.18 0.77
CA PHE A 458 4.87 -16.76 1.28
C PHE A 458 4.77 -15.25 1.16
N PRO A 459 4.60 -14.73 -0.07
CA PRO A 459 4.46 -13.30 -0.28
C PRO A 459 3.22 -12.81 0.46
N ARG A 460 3.39 -11.87 1.38
CA ARG A 460 2.32 -11.14 2.07
C ARG A 460 2.26 -9.71 1.57
N ARG A 461 1.04 -9.16 1.54
CA ARG A 461 0.86 -7.72 1.37
C ARG A 461 1.07 -7.09 2.74
N LEU A 462 2.03 -6.18 2.82
CA LEU A 462 2.24 -5.35 4.00
C LEU A 462 1.59 -4.01 3.70
N GLY A 463 0.58 -3.65 4.47
CA GLY A 463 0.08 -2.28 4.54
C GLY A 463 0.82 -1.58 5.65
N LEU A 464 1.56 -0.51 5.35
CA LEU A 464 2.17 0.33 6.37
C LEU A 464 1.45 1.66 6.38
N THR A 465 0.99 2.07 7.54
CA THR A 465 0.26 3.31 7.73
C THR A 465 0.82 4.06 8.93
N ALA A 466 1.20 5.31 8.74
CA ALA A 466 1.44 6.25 9.81
C ALA A 466 0.38 7.33 9.77
N LEU A 467 -0.28 7.47 10.91
CA LEU A 467 -1.33 8.45 11.13
C LEU A 467 -0.70 9.71 11.68
N ASP A 468 -0.70 10.78 10.89
CA ASP A 468 -0.24 12.09 11.32
C ASP A 468 -1.43 12.86 11.89
N TYR A 469 -1.51 12.84 13.22
CA TYR A 469 -2.46 13.58 14.04
C TYR A 469 -1.72 14.44 15.06
N ALA A 470 -2.39 15.48 15.55
CA ALA A 470 -1.90 16.32 16.64
C ALA A 470 -1.69 15.53 17.94
N GLY A 471 -0.60 15.78 18.66
CA GLY A 471 -0.19 14.94 19.82
C GLY A 471 -1.28 14.80 20.88
N GLN A 472 -2.10 15.85 21.05
CA GLN A 472 -3.28 15.88 21.93
C GLN A 472 -4.29 14.74 21.70
N HIS A 473 -4.28 14.10 20.53
CA HIS A 473 -5.17 12.98 20.23
C HIS A 473 -4.67 11.66 20.79
N LEU A 474 -3.37 11.48 21.04
CA LEU A 474 -2.83 10.20 21.53
C LEU A 474 -3.44 9.80 22.89
N SER A 475 -3.62 10.77 23.79
CA SER A 475 -4.28 10.55 25.08
C SER A 475 -5.74 10.18 24.90
N ARG A 476 -6.45 10.86 24.01
CA ARG A 476 -7.86 10.56 23.69
C ARG A 476 -8.03 9.17 23.05
N ILE A 477 -7.11 8.78 22.18
CA ILE A 477 -7.08 7.44 21.55
C ILE A 477 -6.91 6.37 22.63
N ALA A 478 -5.94 6.55 23.54
CA ALA A 478 -5.73 5.64 24.65
C ALA A 478 -6.96 5.56 25.58
N ASP A 479 -7.58 6.70 25.89
CA ASP A 479 -8.80 6.77 26.69
C ASP A 479 -9.96 6.01 26.04
N LEU A 480 -10.21 6.22 24.74
CA LEU A 480 -11.26 5.54 23.98
C LEU A 480 -11.06 4.02 23.97
N ILE A 481 -9.83 3.57 23.71
CA ILE A 481 -9.47 2.15 23.74
C ILE A 481 -9.69 1.56 25.14
N SER A 482 -9.27 2.27 26.20
CA SER A 482 -9.43 1.80 27.57
C SER A 482 -10.89 1.62 28.00
N ARG A 483 -11.81 2.40 27.41
CA ARG A 483 -13.26 2.31 27.68
C ARG A 483 -13.95 1.23 26.86
N GLY A 484 -13.31 0.69 25.83
CA GLY A 484 -13.95 -0.21 24.86
C GLY A 484 -15.05 0.48 24.05
N GLU A 485 -14.98 1.80 23.87
CA GLU A 485 -15.91 2.60 23.07
C GLU A 485 -15.45 2.60 21.61
N THR A 486 -15.67 1.50 20.89
CA THR A 486 -15.33 1.37 19.46
C THR A 486 -16.53 1.57 18.53
N ASP A 487 -17.76 1.61 19.06
CA ASP A 487 -19.01 1.66 18.28
C ASP A 487 -19.58 3.08 18.13
N SER A 488 -18.76 4.12 18.31
CA SER A 488 -19.25 5.49 18.21
C SER A 488 -19.45 5.87 16.75
N GLU A 489 -20.68 6.19 16.35
CA GLU A 489 -21.04 6.83 15.06
C GLU A 489 -20.39 8.23 14.87
N GLY A 490 -19.33 8.55 15.62
CA GLY A 490 -18.64 9.81 15.59
C GLY A 490 -17.58 9.83 14.48
N ASN A 491 -17.59 10.92 13.70
CA ASN A 491 -16.58 11.18 12.67
C ASN A 491 -15.32 11.87 13.24
N SER A 492 -15.04 11.77 14.55
CA SER A 492 -13.90 12.47 15.13
C SER A 492 -12.58 11.79 14.74
N VAL A 493 -11.50 12.59 14.65
CA VAL A 493 -10.16 12.08 14.33
C VAL A 493 -9.72 10.95 15.28
N PRO A 494 -9.84 11.06 16.62
CA PRO A 494 -9.49 9.96 17.52
C PRO A 494 -10.24 8.66 17.26
N GLU A 495 -11.55 8.71 16.96
CA GLU A 495 -12.36 7.51 16.68
C GLU A 495 -11.86 6.79 15.42
N GLN A 496 -11.59 7.55 14.34
CA GLN A 496 -11.01 7.00 13.11
C GLN A 496 -9.64 6.34 13.35
N VAL A 497 -8.81 6.94 14.22
CA VAL A 497 -7.50 6.35 14.58
C VAL A 497 -7.69 5.08 15.42
N VAL A 498 -8.67 5.03 16.32
CA VAL A 498 -8.97 3.83 17.13
C VAL A 498 -9.36 2.66 16.22
N ASP A 499 -10.23 2.88 15.23
CA ASP A 499 -10.61 1.83 14.27
C ASP A 499 -9.38 1.23 13.60
N TRP A 500 -8.48 2.10 13.14
CA TRP A 500 -7.26 1.68 12.46
C TRP A 500 -6.32 0.91 13.42
N VAL A 501 -6.18 1.38 14.66
CA VAL A 501 -5.33 0.73 15.68
C VAL A 501 -5.88 -0.64 16.07
N VAL A 502 -7.20 -0.79 16.18
CA VAL A 502 -7.86 -2.08 16.49
C VAL A 502 -7.74 -3.07 15.33
N ASP A 503 -7.80 -2.58 14.09
CA ASP A 503 -7.65 -3.40 12.87
C ASP A 503 -6.18 -3.75 12.53
N ALA A 504 -5.21 -3.18 13.24
CA ALA A 504 -3.80 -3.40 12.99
C ALA A 504 -3.30 -4.76 13.54
N ASP A 505 -2.55 -5.50 12.73
CA ASP A 505 -1.87 -6.71 13.18
C ASP A 505 -0.61 -6.40 14.01
N THR A 506 0.04 -5.27 13.70
CA THR A 506 1.29 -4.87 14.37
C THR A 506 1.31 -3.36 14.62
N LEU A 507 1.62 -2.98 15.86
CA LEU A 507 1.83 -1.58 16.22
C LEU A 507 3.31 -1.20 16.19
N LEU A 508 3.63 -0.09 15.53
CA LEU A 508 4.93 0.57 15.59
C LEU A 508 4.83 1.77 16.52
N PHE A 509 5.47 1.72 17.68
CA PHE A 509 5.55 2.85 18.59
C PHE A 509 6.82 3.65 18.34
N ILE A 510 6.67 4.94 18.02
CA ILE A 510 7.80 5.85 17.85
C ILE A 510 8.17 6.49 19.18
N LEU A 511 9.41 6.25 19.62
CA LEU A 511 10.09 7.01 20.65
C LEU A 511 10.76 8.21 19.98
N ASP A 512 10.30 9.42 20.30
CA ASP A 512 10.92 10.66 19.82
C ASP A 512 12.15 11.00 20.67
N VAL A 513 13.35 10.73 20.16
CA VAL A 513 14.60 10.98 20.87
C VAL A 513 14.78 12.47 21.19
N GLU A 514 14.35 13.36 20.31
CA GLU A 514 14.46 14.81 20.54
C GLU A 514 13.70 15.20 21.81
N ARG A 515 12.47 14.71 21.93
CA ARG A 515 11.64 14.91 23.12
C ARG A 515 12.35 14.34 24.35
N LEU A 516 12.84 13.11 24.29
CA LEU A 516 13.48 12.45 25.44
C LEU A 516 14.77 13.12 25.92
N VAL A 517 15.52 13.75 25.00
CA VAL A 517 16.80 14.43 25.28
C VAL A 517 16.59 15.89 25.72
N TYR A 518 15.64 16.60 25.12
CA TYR A 518 15.34 18.02 25.41
C TYR A 518 13.92 18.22 25.96
N PRO A 519 13.57 17.67 27.15
CA PRO A 519 12.25 17.82 27.77
C PRO A 519 11.71 19.26 27.74
N GLU A 520 12.60 20.19 28.08
CA GLU A 520 12.32 21.61 28.28
C GLU A 520 11.72 22.29 27.05
N GLU A 521 12.05 21.81 25.85
CA GLU A 521 11.56 22.38 24.60
C GLU A 521 10.11 21.97 24.28
N PHE A 522 9.58 20.95 24.97
CA PHE A 522 8.25 20.38 24.73
C PHE A 522 7.28 20.61 25.90
N HIS A 523 7.57 21.54 26.80
CA HIS A 523 6.62 21.92 27.84
C HIS A 523 5.48 22.75 27.23
N GLU A 524 4.31 22.13 27.09
CA GLU A 524 3.10 22.79 26.64
C GLU A 524 2.48 23.58 27.82
N GLY A 525 2.72 24.90 27.85
CA GLY A 525 2.04 25.85 28.74
C GLY A 525 3.00 26.64 29.64
N GLU A 526 2.87 27.97 29.62
CA GLU A 526 3.74 28.88 30.39
C GLU A 526 3.53 28.81 31.92
N HIS A 527 2.51 28.09 32.43
CA HIS A 527 2.05 28.25 33.82
C HIS A 527 1.58 27.01 34.59
N ASP A 528 1.58 25.81 34.01
CA ASP A 528 1.27 24.59 34.77
C ASP A 528 2.53 23.76 34.99
N GLU A 529 2.89 23.50 36.25
CA GLU A 529 3.91 22.53 36.68
C GLU A 529 3.47 21.07 36.39
N GLY A 530 2.77 20.85 35.27
CA GLY A 530 2.36 19.53 34.81
C GLY A 530 3.57 18.71 34.37
N ALA A 531 3.56 17.42 34.67
CA ALA A 531 4.57 16.50 34.16
C ALA A 531 4.47 16.44 32.63
N VAL A 532 5.59 16.64 31.93
CA VAL A 532 5.67 16.45 30.47
C VAL A 532 5.19 15.04 30.13
N SER A 533 4.09 14.94 29.38
CA SER A 533 3.63 13.67 28.84
C SER A 533 4.59 13.26 27.71
N TRP A 534 5.23 12.12 27.91
CA TRP A 534 6.13 11.50 26.94
C TRP A 534 5.38 10.70 25.88
N GLY A 535 4.06 10.52 26.09
CA GLY A 535 3.20 9.64 25.30
C GLY A 535 3.41 8.14 25.58
N LEU A 536 4.39 7.77 26.42
CA LEU A 536 4.75 6.39 26.71
C LEU A 536 3.66 5.68 27.52
N GLU A 537 3.04 6.40 28.46
CA GLU A 537 1.91 5.92 29.26
C GLU A 537 0.73 5.52 28.36
N HIS A 538 0.49 6.27 27.28
CA HIS A 538 -0.58 5.99 26.33
C HIS A 538 -0.28 4.73 25.51
N TYR A 539 0.97 4.43 25.19
CA TYR A 539 1.33 3.19 24.50
C TYR A 539 1.06 1.95 25.34
N THR A 540 1.36 2.03 26.64
CA THR A 540 1.01 0.96 27.60
C THR A 540 -0.50 0.74 27.61
N THR A 541 -1.30 1.80 27.76
CA THR A 541 -2.77 1.70 27.74
C THR A 541 -3.31 1.13 26.43
N ILE A 542 -2.78 1.57 25.29
CA ILE A 542 -3.20 1.06 23.96
C ILE A 542 -2.87 -0.42 23.85
N THR A 543 -1.66 -0.83 24.22
CA THR A 543 -1.20 -2.23 24.12
C THR A 543 -2.03 -3.16 25.00
N GLU A 544 -2.32 -2.75 26.23
CA GLU A 544 -3.16 -3.51 27.17
C GLU A 544 -4.62 -3.59 26.73
N GLY A 545 -5.12 -2.54 26.06
CA GLY A 545 -6.52 -2.46 25.62
C GLY A 545 -6.83 -3.28 24.37
N ILE A 546 -5.89 -3.38 23.42
CA ILE A 546 -6.12 -4.09 22.14
C ILE A 546 -5.42 -5.45 22.04
N GLU A 547 -4.39 -5.70 22.86
CA GLU A 547 -3.53 -6.90 22.80
C GLU A 547 -3.06 -7.22 21.36
N PRO A 548 -2.28 -6.32 20.70
CA PRO A 548 -1.90 -6.52 19.30
C PRO A 548 -1.08 -7.81 19.14
N ASP A 549 -1.17 -8.47 17.98
CA ASP A 549 -0.42 -9.72 17.73
C ASP A 549 1.10 -9.48 17.89
N GLU A 550 1.59 -8.30 17.47
CA GLU A 550 2.98 -7.87 17.62
C GLU A 550 3.11 -6.36 17.86
N THR A 551 4.25 -5.94 18.43
CA THR A 551 4.62 -4.53 18.58
C THR A 551 6.08 -4.30 18.17
N ILE A 552 6.44 -3.12 17.68
CA ILE A 552 7.82 -2.77 17.35
C ILE A 552 8.11 -1.38 17.93
N LEU A 553 9.15 -1.27 18.76
CA LEU A 553 9.61 0.02 19.27
C LEU A 553 10.66 0.62 18.34
N VAL A 554 10.43 1.84 17.87
CA VAL A 554 11.30 2.57 16.95
C VAL A 554 11.74 3.86 17.59
N ALA A 555 13.05 4.07 17.78
CA ALA A 555 13.58 5.35 18.21
C ALA A 555 13.89 6.20 16.98
N SER A 556 13.16 7.30 16.82
CA SER A 556 13.36 8.27 15.73
C SER A 556 14.36 9.36 16.16
N LYS A 557 15.02 10.01 15.19
CA LYS A 557 15.97 11.13 15.42
C LYS A 557 17.16 10.76 16.31
N CYS A 558 17.67 9.53 16.17
CA CYS A 558 18.82 9.05 16.94
C CYS A 558 20.15 9.78 16.63
N ASP A 559 20.22 10.59 15.57
CA ASP A 559 21.32 11.55 15.35
C ASP A 559 21.53 12.47 16.55
N ILE A 560 20.46 12.84 17.26
CA ILE A 560 20.55 13.68 18.46
C ILE A 560 21.36 13.00 19.57
N LEU A 561 21.20 11.68 19.78
CA LEU A 561 22.02 10.98 20.79
C LEU A 561 23.50 10.96 20.41
N ILE A 562 23.79 10.92 19.11
CA ILE A 562 25.15 10.96 18.59
C ILE A 562 25.75 12.35 18.80
N ASP A 563 25.01 13.40 18.46
CA ASP A 563 25.47 14.78 18.57
C ASP A 563 25.70 15.21 20.03
N GLN A 564 24.89 14.68 20.96
CA GLN A 564 25.08 14.89 22.40
C GLN A 564 26.18 13.99 23.01
N GLY A 565 26.75 13.06 22.25
CA GLY A 565 27.79 12.14 22.72
C GLY A 565 27.28 11.10 23.71
N TYR A 566 25.98 10.78 23.69
CA TYR A 566 25.41 9.70 24.50
C TYR A 566 25.69 8.32 23.91
N VAL A 567 25.74 8.22 22.58
CA VAL A 567 26.19 7.03 21.82
C VAL A 567 27.10 7.44 20.68
N ASP A 568 27.98 6.55 20.25
CA ASP A 568 28.82 6.82 19.09
C ASP A 568 27.99 6.69 17.78
N ALA A 569 28.51 7.24 16.68
CA ALA A 569 27.90 7.04 15.37
C ALA A 569 27.99 5.56 14.93
N PRO A 570 27.06 5.05 14.10
CA PRO A 570 27.05 3.64 13.66
C PRO A 570 28.38 3.13 13.09
N ARG A 571 29.14 4.00 12.41
CA ARG A 571 30.46 3.70 11.84
C ARG A 571 31.57 3.43 12.86
N ALA A 572 31.34 3.75 14.14
CA ALA A 572 32.29 3.50 15.23
C ALA A 572 32.17 2.08 15.81
N TYR A 573 31.10 1.37 15.45
CA TYR A 573 30.83 0.00 15.87
C TYR A 573 31.19 -1.00 14.77
N ASP A 574 31.41 -2.26 15.14
CA ASP A 574 31.71 -3.32 14.17
C ASP A 574 30.45 -3.72 13.38
N SER A 575 29.27 -3.44 13.94
CA SER A 575 27.99 -3.70 13.28
C SER A 575 26.88 -2.76 13.71
N TYR A 576 25.83 -2.64 12.88
CA TYR A 576 24.61 -1.91 13.25
C TYR A 576 23.92 -2.49 14.49
N ALA A 577 24.09 -3.78 14.75
CA ALA A 577 23.50 -4.44 15.92
C ALA A 577 24.07 -3.90 17.23
N GLU A 578 25.36 -3.54 17.27
CA GLU A 578 26.01 -2.93 18.42
C GLU A 578 25.55 -1.49 18.64
N PHE A 579 25.40 -0.70 17.57
CA PHE A 579 24.79 0.63 17.65
C PHE A 579 23.36 0.55 18.22
N ARG A 580 22.56 -0.42 17.75
CA ARG A 580 21.22 -0.69 18.26
C ARG A 580 21.21 -1.07 19.74
N GLU A 581 22.15 -1.91 20.18
CA GLU A 581 22.32 -2.28 21.59
C GLU A 581 22.68 -1.04 22.42
N ALA A 582 23.63 -0.23 21.98
CA ALA A 582 24.03 1.01 22.66
C ALA A 582 22.86 2.00 22.82
N VAL A 583 22.05 2.20 21.77
CA VAL A 583 20.83 3.03 21.85
C VAL A 583 19.79 2.42 22.79
N THR A 584 19.59 1.10 22.73
CA THR A 584 18.66 0.40 23.63
C THR A 584 19.10 0.56 25.08
N ASP A 585 20.37 0.31 25.41
CA ASP A 585 20.92 0.44 26.75
C ASP A 585 20.78 1.87 27.28
N HIS A 586 21.04 2.87 26.42
CA HIS A 586 20.87 4.28 26.80
C HIS A 586 19.41 4.61 27.13
N LEU A 587 18.47 4.26 26.25
CA LEU A 587 17.05 4.60 26.43
C LEU A 587 16.41 3.82 27.59
N THR A 588 16.83 2.57 27.81
CA THR A 588 16.35 1.72 28.92
C THR A 588 16.89 2.10 30.29
N ALA A 589 17.87 3.00 30.36
CA ALA A 589 18.25 3.63 31.63
C ALA A 589 17.08 4.45 32.22
N ARG A 590 16.08 4.81 31.42
CA ARG A 590 14.86 5.47 31.89
C ARG A 590 13.79 4.44 32.32
N PRO A 591 13.19 4.59 33.52
CA PRO A 591 12.19 3.63 34.02
C PRO A 591 10.93 3.51 33.16
N ASP A 592 10.48 4.61 32.55
CA ASP A 592 9.29 4.67 31.68
C ASP A 592 9.47 3.84 30.40
N VAL A 593 10.63 3.92 29.77
CA VAL A 593 10.99 3.10 28.59
C VAL A 593 11.12 1.62 28.98
N GLN A 594 11.68 1.33 30.16
CA GLN A 594 11.79 -0.04 30.67
C GLN A 594 10.41 -0.68 30.89
N GLU A 595 9.46 0.08 31.45
CA GLU A 595 8.08 -0.35 31.62
C GLU A 595 7.41 -0.64 30.27
N LEU A 596 7.58 0.25 29.29
CA LEU A 596 7.04 0.05 27.95
C LEU A 596 7.57 -1.23 27.28
N LEU A 597 8.87 -1.49 27.35
CA LEU A 597 9.47 -2.75 26.85
C LEU A 597 8.89 -3.98 27.55
N ALA A 598 8.68 -3.91 28.87
CA ALA A 598 8.09 -4.99 29.63
C ALA A 598 6.64 -5.26 29.22
N THR A 599 5.84 -4.21 29.01
CA THR A 599 4.43 -4.30 28.58
C THR A 599 4.31 -4.83 27.16
N THR A 600 5.14 -4.32 26.25
CA THR A 600 5.12 -4.73 24.82
C THR A 600 5.75 -6.09 24.58
N GLY A 601 6.51 -6.62 25.54
CA GLY A 601 7.30 -7.84 25.38
C GLY A 601 8.52 -7.67 24.47
N GLU A 602 8.82 -6.44 24.07
CA GLU A 602 9.97 -6.12 23.24
C GLU A 602 11.25 -6.07 24.09
N SER A 603 12.37 -6.46 23.48
CA SER A 603 13.69 -6.50 24.15
C SER A 603 14.69 -5.50 23.59
N THR A 604 14.34 -4.85 22.47
CA THR A 604 15.29 -4.06 21.69
C THR A 604 14.56 -2.92 21.00
N ILE A 605 15.13 -1.73 21.03
CA ILE A 605 14.58 -0.53 20.37
C ILE A 605 15.27 -0.39 19.00
N ARG A 606 14.55 -0.08 17.93
CA ARG A 606 15.11 0.06 16.58
C ARG A 606 15.46 1.54 16.31
N PRO A 607 16.74 1.95 16.36
CA PRO A 607 17.10 3.32 16.03
C PRO A 607 16.93 3.57 14.53
N VAL A 608 16.37 4.71 14.19
CA VAL A 608 16.26 5.22 12.82
C VAL A 608 16.41 6.74 12.81
N TYR A 609 17.08 7.28 11.79
CA TYR A 609 17.20 8.72 11.62
C TYR A 609 17.62 9.07 10.18
N TYR A 610 17.47 10.34 9.81
CA TYR A 610 18.14 10.89 8.63
C TYR A 610 19.37 11.63 9.10
N VAL A 611 20.48 11.51 8.37
CA VAL A 611 21.66 12.33 8.68
C VAL A 611 21.27 13.80 8.55
N THR A 612 21.55 14.58 9.59
CA THR A 612 21.30 16.03 9.61
C THR A 612 22.61 16.81 9.75
N GLU A 613 22.55 18.09 9.42
CA GLU A 613 23.58 19.07 9.74
C GLU A 613 22.96 20.24 10.51
N GLN A 614 23.65 20.70 11.56
CA GLN A 614 23.22 21.89 12.30
C GLN A 614 23.71 23.15 11.57
N ARG A 615 22.77 23.99 11.11
CA ARG A 615 23.06 25.31 10.54
C ARG A 615 22.16 26.36 11.18
N ASP A 616 22.76 27.45 11.66
CA ASP A 616 22.05 28.54 12.33
C ASP A 616 21.18 28.07 13.52
N GLY A 617 21.65 27.04 14.23
CA GLY A 617 20.93 26.44 15.37
C GLY A 617 19.75 25.54 14.98
N GLN A 618 19.51 25.29 13.69
CA GLN A 618 18.46 24.41 13.21
C GLN A 618 19.04 23.15 12.55
N TYR A 619 18.41 22.01 12.79
CA TYR A 619 18.71 20.77 12.08
C TYR A 619 18.13 20.80 10.67
N ARG A 620 18.99 20.61 9.68
CA ARG A 620 18.59 20.47 8.27
C ARG A 620 19.01 19.09 7.76
N PRO A 621 18.24 18.47 6.85
CA PRO A 621 18.64 17.20 6.27
C PRO A 621 19.96 17.36 5.50
N TYR A 622 20.89 16.44 5.74
CA TYR A 622 22.09 16.29 4.94
C TYR A 622 21.75 15.49 3.68
N LEU A 623 22.18 16.01 2.52
CA LEU A 623 22.02 15.34 1.23
C LEU A 623 23.35 14.73 0.79
N ASP A 624 23.32 13.53 0.21
CA ASP A 624 24.50 12.90 -0.38
C ASP A 624 24.95 13.58 -1.69
N GLU A 625 26.00 13.05 -2.32
CA GLU A 625 26.56 13.61 -3.56
C GLU A 625 25.55 13.63 -4.72
N ASP A 626 24.53 12.76 -4.66
CA ASP A 626 23.46 12.63 -5.65
C ASP A 626 22.22 13.47 -5.26
N GLY A 627 22.27 14.22 -4.16
CA GLY A 627 21.17 15.06 -3.68
C GLY A 627 20.10 14.30 -2.91
N ASN A 628 20.33 13.04 -2.52
CA ASN A 628 19.35 12.23 -1.83
C ASN A 628 19.47 12.35 -0.31
N LEU A 629 18.34 12.15 0.38
CA LEU A 629 18.34 11.93 1.82
C LEU A 629 19.17 10.69 2.18
N VAL A 630 19.85 10.77 3.33
CA VAL A 630 20.63 9.66 3.89
C VAL A 630 19.89 9.04 5.09
N PRO A 631 18.97 8.09 4.86
CA PRO A 631 18.36 7.33 5.93
C PRO A 631 19.36 6.37 6.57
N VAL A 632 19.30 6.22 7.89
CA VAL A 632 20.09 5.27 8.67
C VAL A 632 19.15 4.43 9.53
N GLY A 633 19.33 3.11 9.50
CA GLY A 633 18.53 2.18 10.31
C GLY A 633 17.30 1.59 9.65
N TYR A 634 16.86 2.19 8.54
CA TYR A 634 15.63 1.83 7.86
C TYR A 634 15.71 0.45 7.20
N ASP A 635 16.87 0.04 6.69
CA ASP A 635 17.07 -1.28 6.08
C ASP A 635 16.96 -2.39 7.13
N GLN A 636 17.50 -2.18 8.34
CA GLN A 636 17.33 -3.13 9.44
C GLN A 636 15.90 -3.14 9.97
N LEU A 637 15.20 -2.00 9.99
CA LEU A 637 13.78 -1.95 10.35
C LEU A 637 12.92 -2.72 9.33
N VAL A 638 13.14 -2.50 8.03
CA VAL A 638 12.50 -3.30 6.97
C VAL A 638 12.83 -4.78 7.16
N GLY A 639 14.10 -5.13 7.39
CA GLY A 639 14.53 -6.51 7.64
C GLY A 639 13.83 -7.16 8.83
N GLU A 640 13.64 -6.43 9.93
CA GLU A 640 12.89 -6.88 11.10
C GLU A 640 11.42 -7.15 10.74
N MET A 641 10.76 -6.19 10.09
CA MET A 641 9.36 -6.33 9.67
C MET A 641 9.16 -7.55 8.77
N ARG A 642 10.09 -7.76 7.82
CA ARG A 642 10.12 -8.95 6.95
C ARG A 642 10.39 -10.24 7.72
N GLY A 643 11.20 -10.19 8.77
CA GLY A 643 11.61 -11.36 9.56
C GLY A 643 10.54 -11.87 10.52
N ARG A 644 9.58 -11.03 10.91
CA ARG A 644 8.44 -11.42 11.74
C ARG A 644 7.31 -12.10 10.95
N GLN A 645 7.36 -12.01 9.62
CA GLN A 645 6.42 -12.69 8.70
C GLN A 645 6.70 -14.18 8.59
#